data_AF-A0A199UTL8-F1
#
_entry.id   AF-A0A199UTL8-F1
#
_cell.length_a   1.000
_cell.length_b   1.000
_cell.length_c   1.000
_cell.angle_alpha   90.00
_cell.angle_beta   90.00
_cell.angle_gamma   90.00
#
_symmetry.space_group_name_H-M   'P 1'
#
loop_
_entity.id
_entity.type
_entity.pdbx_description
1 polymer ?
#
loop_
_entity_poly.entity_id
_entity_poly.type
_entity_poly.pdbx_seq_one_letter_code
_entity_poly.pdbx_strand_id
1 'polypeptide(L)'
;SPLSLSSPFSFYSLSTWWRGAFSLLPLSLSPWFDRATPLWTSILSPPLPFPLTLDSCWCGTLVRRFEEPETRSLRMLSLRENFVELLQRYRRDRHVLLNFILSGNLIKKVVMPPGAISMDDVDIDQISIDYVLNCAKKGETLDLSEAIRLFHDSLDYPSMNDNGTMEEFFLVTKPESSGSAPTRAPPPVPATMPSPIVMSFSKSQSVHSQSFHSQEDQELTLLASGFQDGSITDDDLRETAYEILVASAGASGGLIVPSKEKKKEKKSKLMRKLGRSKSESVSSQVQRASGLVGLLETMRAQLEITESMDIRTRQGLLNALVGKVGKRMDNLLIPLELLSCVSRTEFSDKKAYLRWQKRQLNMLEEGLINHPVVGFGEMGRKLNELRNIMRQIEESESLSPSAAEIQRTECLRSLREIATSLAERPARGDLTGEVCHWADGYHLNVRLYEKMLGGVFDVLDEGKLTEEVEEILELLKATWRILGITETIHDTCYAWVLFRQFVITGEKTILPLVIEHLRRIPLKEQRGPQERLHLKSLRCSDESEGGHQSFLLPIQRWADKILTDYHLNFSEGPEMMAEIVTVAMLTRRILMEENENQVTGSADRDQIDHYITSSVKSAFSRITHAAETKAETVHQHVLAFLAEEAMKLLKKDTTMFLPILSKWHSQAAVVSASLLHKLHGHKLRPFLDRAEHLTEDVVCVFPAADNLEHYIMSVMSSVVGDGGVEDICRQKITPYQVENISGTLVLRWVNAQLDRISGWVKRAIQQEAWEPISPQQRHGSSIVEVYRIIEETVDQFFGLKVPMRVGELNSLYRGLDNAFQAYTNYVTEHLVNKDDLIPPVPVLTRYKKEMGIKAFVKKDVAEIRIMDDKKSSEINALTSAKLCYAITQLNKLEDSIGQRWAKKKSETFNARRSLGEKSKSFASSQNNAFDGSRKEINSAIDRICEFTGIKVVFWDLREPFIDNLYKHSVSHARLDTITEALDVVLNQLCGVIVDPLRDRVVTGLLQASLDGLLRVILDGGPSRLFYPSDSKLLEEDLEILKEFFISGGDGLPRGTVENLVARVRPVINLLSYETRVLIDDLKEMTHGGRSKLGADSKTLLRILCHRSDSEASQFLKKQFKIPKSAA
;
A
#
# COMPACT_ATOMS: atom_id res chain seq x y z
N SER A 1 -20.03 51.59 11.39
CA SER A 1 -18.97 52.60 11.22
C SER A 1 -17.90 52.06 10.27
N PRO A 2 -17.24 52.89 9.44
CA PRO A 2 -17.10 52.54 8.01
C PRO A 2 -15.68 52.73 7.40
N LEU A 3 -15.63 52.69 6.05
CA LEU A 3 -14.56 53.10 5.10
C LEU A 3 -13.60 51.97 4.66
N SER A 4 -13.10 51.87 3.42
CA SER A 4 -13.29 52.61 2.13
C SER A 4 -12.53 51.88 0.99
N LEU A 5 -12.78 52.00 -0.34
CA LEU A 5 -13.79 52.69 -1.18
C LEU A 5 -13.80 52.13 -2.64
N SER A 6 -14.79 52.54 -3.44
CA SER A 6 -14.82 52.71 -4.93
C SER A 6 -14.21 51.69 -5.92
N SER A 7 -15.04 51.22 -6.85
CA SER A 7 -14.65 50.83 -8.23
C SER A 7 -14.56 52.06 -9.16
N PRO A 8 -14.19 51.90 -10.47
CA PRO A 8 -15.25 51.99 -11.48
C PRO A 8 -15.09 51.15 -12.78
N PHE A 9 -16.25 50.79 -13.36
CA PHE A 9 -16.69 50.90 -14.78
C PHE A 9 -15.77 51.58 -15.82
N SER A 10 -15.79 51.28 -17.15
CA SER A 10 -16.58 50.38 -18.04
C SER A 10 -15.74 50.05 -19.33
N PHE A 11 -16.13 49.94 -20.62
CA PHE A 11 -17.39 50.08 -21.42
C PHE A 11 -17.21 49.50 -22.87
N TYR A 12 -18.33 49.21 -23.58
CA TYR A 12 -18.50 49.02 -25.05
C TYR A 12 -17.89 47.74 -25.71
N SER A 13 -18.46 47.12 -26.77
CA SER A 13 -19.68 47.45 -27.55
C SER A 13 -20.38 46.25 -28.27
N LEU A 14 -21.71 46.15 -28.10
CA LEU A 14 -22.78 45.97 -29.11
C LEU A 14 -22.64 45.06 -30.38
N SER A 15 -23.31 43.90 -30.33
CA SER A 15 -24.53 43.51 -31.09
C SER A 15 -24.63 43.32 -32.65
N THR A 16 -25.23 42.16 -33.01
CA THR A 16 -26.34 41.91 -34.00
C THR A 16 -26.18 41.82 -35.54
N TRP A 17 -26.50 40.61 -36.06
CA TRP A 17 -27.51 40.26 -37.10
C TRP A 17 -27.20 40.17 -38.63
N TRP A 18 -27.90 39.20 -39.27
CA TRP A 18 -28.18 38.99 -40.73
C TRP A 18 -27.05 38.52 -41.68
N ARG A 19 -27.28 37.76 -42.79
CA ARG A 19 -28.38 36.81 -43.16
C ARG A 19 -28.02 35.93 -44.38
N GLY A 20 -28.52 34.67 -44.41
CA GLY A 20 -28.80 33.86 -45.61
C GLY A 20 -27.64 33.07 -46.27
N ALA A 21 -27.87 32.11 -47.20
CA ALA A 21 -29.04 31.26 -47.52
C ALA A 21 -28.65 30.20 -48.61
N PHE A 22 -29.52 29.20 -48.86
CA PHE A 22 -29.41 28.07 -49.83
C PHE A 22 -28.37 26.97 -49.44
N SER A 23 -28.73 25.76 -48.97
CA SER A 23 -29.47 24.63 -49.59
C SER A 23 -28.59 23.75 -50.50
N LEU A 24 -28.65 22.40 -50.50
CA LEU A 24 -29.77 21.50 -50.20
C LEU A 24 -29.40 20.27 -49.31
N LEU A 25 -30.41 19.77 -48.59
CA LEU A 25 -30.57 18.42 -48.01
C LEU A 25 -31.23 17.48 -49.08
N PRO A 26 -31.50 16.17 -48.85
CA PRO A 26 -31.43 15.34 -47.62
C PRO A 26 -30.56 14.05 -47.86
N LEU A 27 -30.56 12.92 -47.13
CA LEU A 27 -31.45 12.20 -46.18
C LEU A 27 -30.57 11.50 -45.11
N SER A 28 -30.79 11.68 -43.79
CA SER A 28 -31.70 10.90 -42.91
C SER A 28 -31.20 9.48 -42.55
N LEU A 29 -31.27 8.98 -41.31
CA LEU A 29 -31.73 9.57 -40.04
C LEU A 29 -31.14 8.77 -38.84
N SER A 30 -30.99 9.43 -37.68
CA SER A 30 -30.73 8.83 -36.36
C SER A 30 -32.09 8.44 -35.69
N PRO A 31 -32.20 7.81 -34.47
CA PRO A 31 -31.39 8.00 -33.25
C PRO A 31 -31.14 6.74 -32.37
N TRP A 32 -30.68 6.97 -31.13
CA TRP A 32 -30.45 5.97 -30.05
C TRP A 32 -31.76 5.50 -29.37
N PHE A 33 -31.79 4.28 -28.77
CA PHE A 33 -31.73 4.07 -27.29
C PHE A 33 -31.96 2.58 -26.83
N ASP A 34 -31.37 2.23 -25.69
CA ASP A 34 -31.75 1.22 -24.65
C ASP A 34 -31.95 -0.30 -24.89
N ARG A 35 -31.28 -1.06 -23.99
CA ARG A 35 -31.67 -2.31 -23.26
C ARG A 35 -31.66 -3.73 -23.88
N ALA A 36 -31.44 -4.66 -22.94
CA ALA A 36 -31.87 -6.08 -22.85
C ALA A 36 -31.03 -7.21 -23.50
N THR A 37 -30.46 -8.04 -22.62
CA THR A 37 -30.18 -9.50 -22.76
C THR A 37 -31.51 -10.31 -22.73
N PRO A 38 -31.62 -11.66 -22.94
CA PRO A 38 -30.57 -12.72 -22.88
C PRO A 38 -30.72 -14.01 -23.79
N LEU A 39 -29.81 -15.00 -23.61
CA LEU A 39 -29.94 -16.49 -23.74
C LEU A 39 -30.18 -17.28 -25.09
N TRP A 40 -29.35 -18.34 -25.27
CA TRP A 40 -29.57 -19.68 -25.92
C TRP A 40 -29.75 -19.76 -27.46
N THR A 41 -29.53 -20.88 -28.19
CA THR A 41 -29.43 -22.37 -27.96
C THR A 41 -28.25 -23.00 -28.79
N SER A 42 -27.45 -24.00 -28.37
CA SER A 42 -27.61 -25.45 -28.06
C SER A 42 -27.47 -26.47 -29.24
N ILE A 43 -26.53 -27.44 -29.15
CA ILE A 43 -26.47 -28.71 -29.93
C ILE A 43 -25.98 -29.86 -28.99
N LEU A 44 -26.34 -31.13 -29.27
CA LEU A 44 -26.18 -32.30 -28.38
C LEU A 44 -25.05 -33.30 -28.75
N SER A 45 -24.74 -34.18 -27.78
CA SER A 45 -23.93 -35.43 -27.79
C SER A 45 -24.55 -36.58 -28.66
N PRO A 46 -24.07 -37.87 -28.71
CA PRO A 46 -23.10 -38.62 -27.86
C PRO A 46 -22.06 -39.52 -28.67
N PRO A 47 -21.71 -40.80 -28.35
CA PRO A 47 -20.55 -41.16 -27.50
C PRO A 47 -19.60 -42.33 -27.98
N LEU A 48 -18.46 -42.50 -27.25
CA LEU A 48 -17.59 -43.73 -27.13
C LEU A 48 -16.78 -44.19 -28.39
N PRO A 49 -15.77 -45.10 -28.29
CA PRO A 49 -15.30 -45.94 -27.17
C PRO A 49 -13.77 -45.89 -26.83
N PHE A 50 -13.32 -46.76 -25.92
CA PHE A 50 -11.91 -47.08 -25.58
C PHE A 50 -11.18 -47.90 -26.67
N PRO A 51 -9.84 -47.96 -26.64
CA PRO A 51 -9.19 -49.24 -26.31
C PRO A 51 -8.04 -49.16 -25.28
N LEU A 52 -7.60 -50.33 -24.80
CA LEU A 52 -6.45 -50.52 -23.88
C LEU A 52 -5.18 -50.91 -24.64
N THR A 53 -4.01 -50.47 -24.17
CA THR A 53 -2.73 -51.18 -24.28
C THR A 53 -1.96 -51.00 -22.98
N LEU A 54 -1.38 -52.07 -22.45
CA LEU A 54 -0.35 -51.99 -21.41
C LEU A 54 1.02 -51.93 -22.09
N ASP A 55 1.96 -51.21 -21.51
CA ASP A 55 3.38 -51.51 -21.72
C ASP A 55 4.21 -51.25 -20.45
N SER A 56 5.42 -51.82 -20.40
CA SER A 56 6.03 -52.26 -19.15
C SER A 56 7.31 -51.52 -18.73
N CYS A 57 7.25 -50.71 -17.66
CA CYS A 57 8.45 -50.19 -16.97
C CYS A 57 8.20 -49.57 -15.57
N TRP A 58 7.70 -50.34 -14.58
CA TRP A 58 7.53 -49.83 -13.19
C TRP A 58 8.17 -50.71 -12.08
N CYS A 59 9.05 -51.65 -12.44
CA CYS A 59 9.80 -52.48 -11.47
C CYS A 59 11.17 -51.90 -11.05
N GLY A 60 11.58 -50.74 -11.58
CA GLY A 60 12.92 -50.16 -11.33
C GLY A 60 13.02 -49.11 -10.23
N THR A 61 11.90 -48.47 -9.86
CA THR A 61 11.94 -47.13 -9.20
C THR A 61 11.59 -47.14 -7.71
N LEU A 62 11.02 -48.23 -7.19
CA LEU A 62 10.49 -48.29 -5.81
C LEU A 62 11.52 -48.69 -4.74
N VAL A 63 12.65 -49.30 -5.13
CA VAL A 63 13.65 -49.84 -4.18
C VAL A 63 14.74 -48.82 -3.79
N ARG A 64 14.94 -47.75 -4.58
CA ARG A 64 15.96 -46.70 -4.33
C ARG A 64 15.44 -45.47 -3.57
N ARG A 65 14.43 -45.64 -2.70
CA ARG A 65 13.77 -44.50 -2.01
C ARG A 65 13.65 -44.65 -0.48
N PHE A 66 14.41 -45.57 0.12
CA PHE A 66 14.38 -45.89 1.54
C PHE A 66 15.77 -45.95 2.22
N GLU A 67 16.83 -45.51 1.54
CA GLU A 67 18.20 -45.49 2.08
C GLU A 67 18.87 -44.13 1.79
N GLU A 68 18.45 -43.07 2.49
CA GLU A 68 19.25 -41.84 2.74
C GLU A 68 18.47 -40.87 3.66
N PRO A 69 18.98 -40.54 4.87
CA PRO A 69 18.38 -39.52 5.73
C PRO A 69 19.27 -38.27 5.80
N GLU A 70 18.93 -37.17 5.10
CA GLU A 70 19.19 -35.80 5.61
C GLU A 70 18.50 -34.67 4.81
N THR A 71 18.00 -33.69 5.56
CA THR A 71 17.66 -32.30 5.19
C THR A 71 17.31 -31.96 3.73
N ARG A 72 16.02 -31.78 3.41
CA ARG A 72 15.59 -30.75 2.42
C ARG A 72 14.17 -30.23 2.66
N SER A 73 14.04 -28.91 2.63
CA SER A 73 12.80 -28.18 2.95
C SER A 73 11.68 -28.45 1.94
N LEU A 74 10.51 -28.86 2.44
CA LEU A 74 9.30 -29.07 1.63
C LEU A 74 8.58 -27.74 1.38
N ARG A 75 8.63 -27.26 0.14
CA ARG A 75 7.67 -26.28 -0.37
C ARG A 75 6.33 -26.99 -0.62
N MET A 76 5.37 -26.89 0.30
CA MET A 76 4.00 -27.31 0.01
C MET A 76 3.34 -26.33 -0.97
N LEU A 77 3.01 -26.82 -2.17
CA LEU A 77 2.14 -26.14 -3.12
C LEU A 77 0.75 -26.78 -3.08
N SER A 78 -0.23 -26.03 -2.56
CA SER A 78 -1.64 -26.08 -2.95
C SER A 78 -2.27 -27.47 -3.18
N LEU A 79 -2.53 -28.22 -2.11
CA LEU A 79 -3.59 -29.23 -2.09
C LEU A 79 -4.41 -29.10 -0.80
N ARG A 80 -5.73 -28.93 -0.94
CA ARG A 80 -6.70 -29.18 0.13
C ARG A 80 -6.99 -30.68 0.16
N GLU A 81 -6.24 -31.43 0.95
CA GLU A 81 -6.68 -32.75 1.46
C GLU A 81 -6.86 -32.61 2.98
N ASN A 82 -7.96 -33.12 3.52
CA ASN A 82 -8.26 -32.98 4.95
C ASN A 82 -7.27 -33.83 5.78
N PHE A 83 -6.77 -33.34 6.91
CA PHE A 83 -5.70 -34.04 7.66
C PHE A 83 -6.14 -35.44 8.13
N VAL A 84 -7.42 -35.59 8.47
CA VAL A 84 -8.06 -36.88 8.77
C VAL A 84 -8.09 -37.80 7.54
N GLU A 85 -8.37 -37.25 6.36
CA GLU A 85 -8.45 -38.00 5.10
C GLU A 85 -7.05 -38.45 4.63
N LEU A 86 -6.03 -37.60 4.78
CA LEU A 86 -4.63 -37.94 4.55
C LEU A 86 -4.15 -39.04 5.51
N LEU A 87 -4.53 -38.98 6.79
CA LEU A 87 -4.22 -40.01 7.78
C LEU A 87 -4.93 -41.33 7.47
N GLN A 88 -6.21 -41.29 7.08
CA GLN A 88 -6.96 -42.47 6.63
C GLN A 88 -6.41 -43.07 5.33
N ARG A 89 -5.87 -42.23 4.43
CA ARG A 89 -5.20 -42.65 3.20
C ARG A 89 -3.88 -43.34 3.53
N TYR A 90 -3.06 -42.76 4.40
CA TYR A 90 -1.84 -43.37 4.90
C TYR A 90 -2.10 -44.73 5.58
N ARG A 91 -3.11 -44.83 6.45
CA ARG A 91 -3.51 -46.12 7.08
C ARG A 91 -3.95 -47.16 6.04
N ARG A 92 -4.72 -46.76 5.01
CA ARG A 92 -5.13 -47.63 3.90
C ARG A 92 -3.93 -48.10 3.08
N ASP A 93 -3.05 -47.20 2.67
CA ASP A 93 -1.88 -47.51 1.85
C ASP A 93 -0.87 -48.38 2.63
N ARG A 94 -0.71 -48.14 3.94
CA ARG A 94 0.02 -49.01 4.88
C ARG A 94 -0.60 -50.40 4.97
N HIS A 95 -1.92 -50.50 5.15
CA HIS A 95 -2.62 -51.78 5.18
C HIS A 95 -2.44 -52.56 3.87
N VAL A 96 -2.53 -51.89 2.72
CA VAL A 96 -2.31 -52.52 1.40
C VAL A 96 -0.86 -53.00 1.26
N LEU A 97 0.13 -52.20 1.67
CA LEU A 97 1.55 -52.57 1.63
C LEU A 97 1.86 -53.77 2.55
N LEU A 98 1.39 -53.75 3.79
CA LEU A 98 1.62 -54.86 4.74
C LEU A 98 0.91 -56.14 4.25
N ASN A 99 -0.34 -56.06 3.80
CA ASN A 99 -1.01 -57.22 3.21
C ASN A 99 -0.29 -57.76 1.96
N PHE A 100 0.26 -56.89 1.10
CA PHE A 100 1.06 -57.32 -0.05
C PHE A 100 2.35 -58.05 0.36
N ILE A 101 3.07 -57.54 1.36
CA ILE A 101 4.31 -58.18 1.86
C ILE A 101 4.00 -59.52 2.55
N LEU A 102 2.91 -59.58 3.33
CA LEU A 102 2.48 -60.78 4.06
C LEU A 102 1.87 -61.87 3.17
N SER A 103 1.31 -61.51 2.01
CA SER A 103 0.76 -62.46 1.02
C SER A 103 1.74 -62.82 -0.11
N GLY A 104 2.85 -62.09 -0.25
CA GLY A 104 3.92 -62.40 -1.19
C GLY A 104 4.92 -63.42 -0.64
N ASN A 105 5.56 -64.19 -1.53
CA ASN A 105 6.63 -65.16 -1.20
C ASN A 105 7.97 -64.50 -0.76
N LEU A 106 7.92 -63.27 -0.20
CA LEU A 106 9.07 -62.50 0.27
C LEU A 106 9.47 -62.86 1.71
N ILE A 107 8.54 -63.41 2.50
CA ILE A 107 8.77 -63.81 3.89
C ILE A 107 8.69 -65.35 3.97
N LYS A 108 9.67 -65.96 4.65
CA LYS A 108 9.91 -67.40 4.59
C LYS A 108 8.95 -68.23 5.45
N LYS A 109 8.43 -67.61 6.50
CA LYS A 109 7.34 -68.08 7.38
C LYS A 109 6.89 -66.89 8.23
N VAL A 110 5.58 -66.76 8.47
CA VAL A 110 5.04 -65.84 9.48
C VAL A 110 4.67 -66.64 10.75
N VAL A 111 4.93 -66.06 11.91
CA VAL A 111 4.53 -66.57 13.23
C VAL A 111 3.48 -65.62 13.81
N MET A 112 2.34 -66.18 14.20
CA MET A 112 1.20 -65.42 14.72
C MET A 112 1.35 -65.14 16.23
N PRO A 113 0.81 -64.02 16.75
CA PRO A 113 0.84 -63.75 18.18
C PRO A 113 0.04 -64.79 18.99
N PRO A 114 0.38 -65.02 20.28
CA PRO A 114 -0.35 -65.96 21.13
C PRO A 114 -1.84 -65.61 21.24
N GLY A 115 -2.70 -66.45 20.65
CA GLY A 115 -4.16 -66.29 20.62
C GLY A 115 -4.74 -65.96 19.23
N ALA A 116 -3.93 -65.48 18.29
CA ALA A 116 -4.36 -65.29 16.89
C ALA A 116 -4.32 -66.61 16.12
N ILE A 117 -5.37 -66.89 15.34
CA ILE A 117 -5.51 -68.12 14.53
C ILE A 117 -5.30 -67.83 13.04
N SER A 118 -5.55 -66.59 12.63
CA SER A 118 -5.51 -66.06 11.27
C SER A 118 -4.96 -64.63 11.25
N MET A 119 -4.63 -64.11 10.07
CA MET A 119 -4.17 -62.72 9.94
C MET A 119 -5.27 -61.70 10.29
N ASP A 120 -6.55 -62.09 10.13
CA ASP A 120 -7.71 -61.26 10.46
C ASP A 120 -7.86 -61.05 11.99
N ASP A 121 -7.17 -61.84 12.82
CA ASP A 121 -7.15 -61.71 14.29
C ASP A 121 -6.05 -60.73 14.79
N VAL A 122 -5.32 -60.06 13.89
CA VAL A 122 -4.19 -59.17 14.23
C VAL A 122 -4.43 -57.75 13.74
N ASP A 123 -4.29 -56.76 14.62
CA ASP A 123 -4.39 -55.35 14.24
C ASP A 123 -3.15 -54.91 13.42
N ILE A 124 -3.34 -54.81 12.10
CA ILE A 124 -2.30 -54.41 11.15
C ILE A 124 -1.85 -52.95 11.38
N ASP A 125 -2.68 -52.10 11.98
CA ASP A 125 -2.29 -50.73 12.34
C ASP A 125 -1.33 -50.69 13.57
N GLN A 126 -1.10 -51.83 14.25
CA GLN A 126 -0.13 -51.97 15.35
C GLN A 126 1.15 -52.73 14.96
N ILE A 127 1.39 -53.00 13.67
CA ILE A 127 2.60 -53.72 13.20
C ILE A 127 3.70 -52.75 12.76
N SER A 128 4.94 -52.94 13.23
CA SER A 128 6.13 -52.20 12.81
C SER A 128 6.51 -52.52 11.35
N ILE A 129 6.40 -51.52 10.48
CA ILE A 129 6.68 -51.68 9.04
C ILE A 129 8.17 -51.98 8.81
N ASP A 130 9.07 -51.29 9.52
CA ASP A 130 10.52 -51.43 9.35
C ASP A 130 11.03 -52.80 9.78
N TYR A 131 10.42 -53.42 10.79
CA TYR A 131 10.70 -54.81 11.16
C TYR A 131 10.25 -55.78 10.06
N VAL A 132 9.01 -55.62 9.56
CA VAL A 132 8.46 -56.43 8.45
C VAL A 132 9.31 -56.31 7.17
N LEU A 133 9.73 -55.10 6.81
CA LEU A 133 10.62 -54.84 5.67
C LEU A 133 12.01 -55.44 5.87
N ASN A 134 12.58 -55.40 7.08
CA ASN A 134 13.86 -56.06 7.36
C ASN A 134 13.77 -57.59 7.26
N CYS A 135 12.72 -58.21 7.80
CA CYS A 135 12.49 -59.65 7.66
C CYS A 135 12.33 -60.05 6.19
N ALA A 136 11.59 -59.28 5.39
CA ALA A 136 11.44 -59.50 3.95
C ALA A 136 12.75 -59.29 3.16
N LYS A 137 13.53 -58.26 3.48
CA LYS A 137 14.84 -57.96 2.85
C LYS A 137 15.88 -59.05 3.11
N LYS A 138 15.78 -59.76 4.24
CA LYS A 138 16.67 -60.87 4.62
C LYS A 138 16.13 -62.27 4.29
N GLY A 139 14.85 -62.41 3.95
CA GLY A 139 14.20 -63.71 3.78
C GLY A 139 14.10 -64.52 5.08
N GLU A 140 13.95 -63.82 6.21
CA GLU A 140 13.86 -64.42 7.55
C GLU A 140 12.41 -64.82 7.89
N THR A 141 12.19 -65.40 9.08
CA THR A 141 10.85 -65.66 9.61
C THR A 141 10.34 -64.44 10.36
N LEU A 142 9.18 -63.93 9.98
CA LEU A 142 8.55 -62.79 10.65
C LEU A 142 7.77 -63.25 11.88
N ASP A 143 8.11 -62.75 13.06
CA ASP A 143 7.27 -62.88 14.25
C ASP A 143 6.42 -61.62 14.42
N LEU A 144 5.10 -61.76 14.33
CA LEU A 144 4.17 -60.64 14.47
C LEU A 144 4.08 -60.12 15.91
N SER A 145 4.36 -60.97 16.91
CA SER A 145 4.39 -60.57 18.32
C SER A 145 5.51 -59.54 18.54
N GLU A 146 6.70 -59.82 17.99
CA GLU A 146 7.85 -58.91 18.05
C GLU A 146 7.63 -57.67 17.17
N ALA A 147 6.98 -57.82 16.00
CA ALA A 147 6.63 -56.70 15.14
C ALA A 147 5.65 -55.71 15.81
N ILE A 148 4.75 -56.19 16.68
CA ILE A 148 3.83 -55.36 17.48
C ILE A 148 4.55 -54.77 18.70
N ARG A 149 5.40 -55.55 19.37
CA ARG A 149 6.22 -55.07 20.48
C ARG A 149 7.10 -53.90 20.06
N LEU A 150 7.82 -54.04 18.94
CA LEU A 150 8.67 -52.99 18.36
C LEU A 150 7.88 -51.78 17.81
N PHE A 151 6.60 -51.93 17.49
CA PHE A 151 5.75 -50.79 17.14
C PHE A 151 5.49 -49.93 18.39
N HIS A 152 5.07 -50.55 19.49
CA HIS A 152 4.81 -49.84 20.75
C HIS A 152 6.09 -49.28 21.40
N ASP A 153 7.21 -50.02 21.37
CA ASP A 153 8.53 -49.52 21.76
C ASP A 153 8.91 -48.22 21.02
N SER A 154 8.53 -48.10 19.74
CA SER A 154 8.89 -46.96 18.88
C SER A 154 8.08 -45.68 19.12
N LEU A 155 7.06 -45.71 19.97
CA LEU A 155 6.15 -44.58 20.22
C LEU A 155 6.56 -43.67 21.40
N ASP A 156 7.73 -43.90 22.02
CA ASP A 156 8.36 -43.05 23.06
C ASP A 156 7.41 -42.71 24.26
N TYR A 157 6.47 -43.59 24.59
CA TYR A 157 5.58 -43.46 25.76
C TYR A 157 6.32 -43.72 27.09
N PRO A 158 5.94 -43.03 28.19
CA PRO A 158 6.58 -43.22 29.49
C PRO A 158 6.21 -44.58 30.10
N SER A 159 7.21 -45.32 30.59
CA SER A 159 7.04 -46.63 31.22
C SER A 159 6.45 -46.52 32.63
N MET A 160 5.25 -47.04 32.85
CA MET A 160 4.73 -47.32 34.20
C MET A 160 5.38 -48.59 34.79
N ASN A 161 5.51 -48.63 36.12
CA ASN A 161 5.95 -49.79 36.87
C ASN A 161 4.89 -50.14 37.93
N ASP A 162 4.21 -51.26 37.74
CA ASP A 162 2.92 -51.60 38.36
C ASP A 162 3.06 -52.17 39.79
N ASN A 163 3.89 -51.54 40.63
CA ASN A 163 4.34 -52.05 41.93
C ASN A 163 4.59 -50.93 42.98
N GLY A 164 3.63 -50.00 43.12
CA GLY A 164 3.68 -48.95 44.14
C GLY A 164 2.34 -48.23 44.29
N THR A 165 2.01 -47.78 45.50
CA THR A 165 0.71 -47.13 45.82
C THR A 165 0.72 -45.61 45.56
N MET A 166 1.53 -45.15 44.61
CA MET A 166 1.60 -43.74 44.21
C MET A 166 2.12 -43.64 42.75
N GLU A 167 1.46 -42.84 41.92
CA GLU A 167 1.82 -42.67 40.50
C GLU A 167 2.98 -41.68 40.33
N GLU A 168 4.21 -42.19 40.26
CA GLU A 168 5.40 -41.37 39.95
C GLU A 168 5.73 -41.39 38.45
N PHE A 169 5.59 -40.24 37.79
CA PHE A 169 5.92 -40.05 36.37
C PHE A 169 7.34 -39.50 36.21
N PHE A 170 8.21 -40.24 35.51
CA PHE A 170 9.57 -39.79 35.18
C PHE A 170 9.64 -39.23 33.76
N LEU A 171 10.08 -37.98 33.63
CA LEU A 171 10.40 -37.37 32.32
C LEU A 171 11.72 -37.92 31.78
N VAL A 172 11.66 -38.65 30.66
CA VAL A 172 12.84 -39.22 30.00
C VAL A 172 13.63 -38.12 29.28
N THR A 173 14.63 -37.56 29.95
CA THR A 173 15.60 -36.63 29.34
C THR A 173 16.74 -37.42 28.70
N LYS A 174 16.93 -37.30 27.38
CA LYS A 174 17.99 -38.00 26.62
C LYS A 174 19.36 -37.37 26.97
N PRO A 175 20.24 -38.02 27.79
CA PRO A 175 21.35 -37.32 28.45
C PRO A 175 22.38 -36.73 27.50
N GLU A 176 22.63 -37.44 26.39
CA GLU A 176 23.52 -37.04 25.28
C GLU A 176 23.28 -35.61 24.76
N SER A 177 22.05 -35.10 24.90
CA SER A 177 21.63 -33.79 24.37
C SER A 177 21.82 -32.63 25.35
N SER A 178 22.26 -32.88 26.59
CA SER A 178 22.47 -31.87 27.63
C SER A 178 23.94 -31.52 27.81
N GLY A 179 24.33 -30.33 27.38
CA GLY A 179 25.71 -29.83 27.53
C GLY A 179 26.17 -29.66 28.99
N SER A 180 27.48 -29.70 29.20
CA SER A 180 28.11 -29.69 30.54
C SER A 180 27.71 -28.49 31.41
N ALA A 181 27.43 -28.74 32.69
CA ALA A 181 26.96 -27.73 33.64
C ALA A 181 28.01 -26.62 33.94
N PRO A 182 27.59 -25.36 34.15
CA PRO A 182 28.50 -24.23 34.37
C PRO A 182 29.18 -24.28 35.75
N THR A 183 30.51 -24.10 35.77
CA THR A 183 31.39 -24.34 36.92
C THR A 183 31.52 -23.14 37.89
N ARG A 184 30.42 -22.44 38.21
CA ARG A 184 30.45 -21.30 39.16
C ARG A 184 29.23 -21.25 40.08
N ALA A 185 29.48 -21.22 41.39
CA ALA A 185 28.43 -21.08 42.41
C ALA A 185 27.79 -19.66 42.41
N PRO A 186 26.48 -19.55 42.71
CA PRO A 186 25.77 -18.27 42.79
C PRO A 186 26.11 -17.47 44.07
N PRO A 187 25.99 -16.13 44.06
CA PRO A 187 26.21 -15.28 45.22
C PRO A 187 25.00 -15.24 46.19
N PRO A 188 25.20 -14.90 47.47
CA PRO A 188 24.14 -14.84 48.48
C PRO A 188 23.28 -13.56 48.39
N VAL A 189 22.06 -13.63 48.93
CA VAL A 189 20.99 -12.61 48.81
C VAL A 189 20.86 -11.75 50.08
N PRO A 190 20.86 -10.40 50.00
CA PRO A 190 20.45 -9.49 51.08
C PRO A 190 18.93 -9.21 51.04
N ALA A 191 18.37 -8.69 52.14
CA ALA A 191 16.92 -8.75 52.41
C ALA A 191 16.15 -7.41 52.40
N THR A 192 14.89 -7.49 51.95
CA THR A 192 13.70 -6.73 52.42
C THR A 192 13.52 -5.24 52.07
N MET A 193 12.76 -4.99 50.98
CA MET A 193 11.72 -3.93 50.80
C MET A 193 12.12 -2.44 50.71
N PRO A 194 11.25 -1.54 50.17
CA PRO A 194 9.97 -1.75 49.46
C PRO A 194 9.96 -1.30 47.98
N SER A 195 8.93 -1.71 47.23
CA SER A 195 8.77 -1.47 45.78
C SER A 195 8.29 -0.06 45.40
N PRO A 196 8.55 0.38 44.15
CA PRO A 196 7.41 0.73 43.29
C PRO A 196 7.48 0.18 41.85
N ILE A 197 6.31 -0.32 41.39
CA ILE A 197 5.76 -0.28 40.01
C ILE A 197 6.75 -0.38 38.82
N VAL A 198 6.85 -1.57 38.21
CA VAL A 198 7.27 -1.74 36.80
C VAL A 198 6.38 -2.80 36.11
N MET A 199 6.15 -2.62 34.81
CA MET A 199 5.28 -3.44 33.95
C MET A 199 5.84 -4.86 33.72
N SER A 200 4.95 -5.86 33.62
CA SER A 200 5.32 -7.24 33.29
C SER A 200 5.59 -7.44 31.80
N PHE A 201 6.84 -7.72 31.43
CA PHE A 201 7.20 -8.26 30.11
C PHE A 201 6.93 -9.77 30.07
N SER A 202 5.92 -10.18 29.31
CA SER A 202 5.64 -11.61 29.05
C SER A 202 6.68 -12.22 28.11
N LYS A 203 7.22 -13.39 28.47
CA LYS A 203 8.13 -14.14 27.58
C LYS A 203 7.38 -14.73 26.39
N SER A 204 8.03 -14.74 25.24
CA SER A 204 7.57 -15.46 24.05
C SER A 204 7.64 -16.98 24.27
N GLN A 205 6.53 -17.69 23.99
CA GLN A 205 6.54 -19.12 23.74
C GLN A 205 6.59 -19.40 22.24
N SER A 206 7.27 -20.48 21.85
CA SER A 206 7.31 -20.97 20.46
C SER A 206 6.02 -21.71 20.11
N VAL A 207 5.27 -21.20 19.14
CA VAL A 207 4.00 -21.82 18.72
C VAL A 207 4.27 -23.05 17.85
N HIS A 208 4.02 -24.24 18.39
CA HIS A 208 3.62 -25.40 17.59
C HIS A 208 2.09 -25.37 17.44
N SER A 209 1.60 -25.65 16.23
CA SER A 209 0.21 -25.41 15.85
C SER A 209 -0.71 -26.60 16.16
N GLN A 210 -1.23 -26.66 17.39
CA GLN A 210 -2.39 -27.47 17.79
C GLN A 210 -3.01 -26.92 19.10
N SER A 211 -4.28 -27.26 19.36
CA SER A 211 -5.08 -26.94 20.58
C SER A 211 -5.24 -25.46 21.00
N PHE A 212 -5.67 -24.56 20.10
CA PHE A 212 -6.13 -23.22 20.50
C PHE A 212 -7.53 -23.21 21.15
N HIS A 213 -8.47 -24.03 20.66
CA HIS A 213 -9.88 -24.01 21.10
C HIS A 213 -10.07 -24.32 22.60
N SER A 214 -9.41 -25.37 23.10
CA SER A 214 -9.58 -25.89 24.46
C SER A 214 -9.22 -24.92 25.59
N GLN A 215 -8.56 -23.79 25.28
CA GLN A 215 -8.23 -22.75 26.25
C GLN A 215 -9.27 -21.61 26.27
N GLU A 216 -10.01 -21.40 25.18
CA GLU A 216 -11.10 -20.39 25.13
C GLU A 216 -12.38 -20.91 25.78
N ASP A 217 -12.66 -22.22 25.69
CA ASP A 217 -13.80 -22.86 26.35
C ASP A 217 -13.79 -22.66 27.87
N GLN A 218 -12.61 -22.74 28.49
CA GLN A 218 -12.43 -22.48 29.93
C GLN A 218 -12.64 -20.99 30.25
N GLU A 219 -12.10 -20.09 29.44
CA GLU A 219 -12.23 -18.63 29.65
C GLU A 219 -13.69 -18.17 29.54
N LEU A 220 -14.46 -18.69 28.58
CA LEU A 220 -15.90 -18.42 28.45
C LEU A 220 -16.74 -19.09 29.54
N THR A 221 -16.42 -20.33 29.94
CA THR A 221 -17.22 -21.07 30.93
C THR A 221 -17.03 -20.50 32.35
N LEU A 222 -15.82 -20.05 32.71
CA LEU A 222 -15.52 -19.41 34.00
C LEU A 222 -16.22 -18.05 34.17
N LEU A 223 -16.59 -17.38 33.08
CA LEU A 223 -17.34 -16.12 33.13
C LEU A 223 -18.86 -16.30 33.28
N ALA A 224 -19.38 -17.54 33.15
CA ALA A 224 -20.80 -17.88 33.28
C ALA A 224 -21.14 -18.68 34.56
N SER A 225 -20.15 -19.13 35.33
CA SER A 225 -20.33 -19.92 36.55
C SER A 225 -20.73 -19.05 37.76
N GLY A 226 -22.02 -18.73 37.88
CA GLY A 226 -22.56 -17.89 38.96
C GLY A 226 -22.68 -18.55 40.35
N PHE A 227 -22.46 -19.86 40.47
CA PHE A 227 -22.49 -20.56 41.76
C PHE A 227 -21.08 -20.60 42.38
N GLN A 228 -20.87 -19.85 43.47
CA GLN A 228 -19.58 -19.85 44.19
C GLN A 228 -19.36 -21.12 45.04
N ASP A 229 -20.43 -21.74 45.51
CA ASP A 229 -20.40 -23.05 46.16
C ASP A 229 -20.72 -24.16 45.14
N GLY A 230 -19.88 -25.20 45.09
CA GLY A 230 -20.05 -26.37 44.22
C GLY A 230 -21.16 -27.34 44.69
N SER A 231 -22.33 -26.81 45.06
CA SER A 231 -23.49 -27.57 45.54
C SER A 231 -24.21 -28.32 44.40
N ILE A 232 -24.33 -27.68 43.23
CA ILE A 232 -25.10 -28.14 42.07
C ILE A 232 -24.17 -28.36 40.88
N THR A 233 -24.29 -29.52 40.23
CA THR A 233 -23.55 -29.85 39.01
C THR A 233 -24.31 -29.45 37.74
N ASP A 234 -23.63 -29.52 36.60
CA ASP A 234 -24.26 -29.27 35.29
C ASP A 234 -25.29 -30.36 34.91
N ASP A 235 -25.04 -31.61 35.35
CA ASP A 235 -26.01 -32.71 35.31
C ASP A 235 -27.24 -32.40 36.16
N ASP A 236 -27.07 -31.91 37.39
CA ASP A 236 -28.19 -31.56 38.27
C ASP A 236 -29.13 -30.52 37.63
N LEU A 237 -28.56 -29.49 36.98
CA LEU A 237 -29.32 -28.48 36.24
C LEU A 237 -30.02 -29.07 35.00
N ARG A 238 -29.34 -29.92 34.22
CA ARG A 238 -29.89 -30.56 33.01
C ARG A 238 -31.03 -31.51 33.33
N GLU A 239 -30.85 -32.35 34.35
CA GLU A 239 -31.86 -33.27 34.84
C GLU A 239 -33.08 -32.52 35.39
N THR A 240 -32.89 -31.50 36.25
CA THR A 240 -34.01 -30.69 36.76
C THR A 240 -34.72 -29.91 35.65
N ALA A 241 -33.99 -29.36 34.67
CA ALA A 241 -34.60 -28.69 33.52
C ALA A 241 -35.56 -29.60 32.76
N TYR A 242 -35.21 -30.88 32.56
CA TYR A 242 -36.14 -31.86 31.98
C TYR A 242 -37.37 -32.12 32.86
N GLU A 243 -37.21 -32.17 34.19
CA GLU A 243 -38.33 -32.36 35.11
C GLU A 243 -39.32 -31.18 35.09
N ILE A 244 -38.83 -29.95 34.93
CA ILE A 244 -39.67 -28.76 34.70
C ILE A 244 -40.36 -28.84 33.35
N LEU A 245 -39.65 -29.24 32.28
CA LEU A 245 -40.21 -29.36 30.94
C LEU A 245 -41.36 -30.39 30.88
N VAL A 246 -41.18 -31.56 31.48
CA VAL A 246 -42.22 -32.61 31.56
C VAL A 246 -43.41 -32.16 32.41
N ALA A 247 -43.17 -31.42 33.50
CA ALA A 247 -44.24 -30.87 34.33
C ALA A 247 -45.08 -29.81 33.57
N SER A 248 -44.42 -28.89 32.86
CA SER A 248 -45.08 -27.91 32.00
C SER A 248 -45.88 -28.58 30.87
N ALA A 249 -45.28 -29.54 30.17
CA ALA A 249 -45.96 -30.27 29.10
C ALA A 249 -47.13 -31.14 29.60
N GLY A 250 -47.11 -31.55 30.87
CA GLY A 250 -48.17 -32.31 31.52
C GLY A 250 -49.53 -31.59 31.51
N ALA A 251 -49.53 -30.26 31.66
CA ALA A 251 -50.75 -29.44 31.55
C ALA A 251 -51.42 -29.52 30.17
N SER A 252 -50.64 -29.81 29.13
CA SER A 252 -51.09 -29.99 27.73
C SER A 252 -51.29 -31.47 27.36
N GLY A 253 -51.33 -32.38 28.34
CA GLY A 253 -51.52 -33.82 28.13
C GLY A 253 -50.23 -34.60 27.83
N GLY A 254 -49.05 -33.99 27.96
CA GLY A 254 -47.75 -34.63 27.68
C GLY A 254 -47.32 -35.74 28.66
N LEU A 255 -47.99 -35.88 29.80
CA LEU A 255 -47.70 -36.86 30.87
C LEU A 255 -48.10 -38.32 30.54
N ILE A 256 -47.99 -38.75 29.28
CA ILE A 256 -48.14 -40.15 28.92
C ILE A 256 -46.87 -40.89 29.32
N VAL A 257 -46.99 -41.92 30.17
CA VAL A 257 -45.87 -42.79 30.58
C VAL A 257 -45.59 -43.81 29.47
N PRO A 258 -44.35 -43.94 28.96
CA PRO A 258 -43.98 -44.99 28.02
C PRO A 258 -44.29 -46.40 28.57
N SER A 259 -45.00 -47.21 27.79
CA SER A 259 -45.27 -48.60 28.17
C SER A 259 -44.00 -49.44 28.02
N LYS A 260 -43.53 -50.03 29.12
CA LYS A 260 -42.40 -50.99 29.09
C LYS A 260 -42.73 -52.19 28.20
N GLU A 261 -42.27 -52.17 26.95
CA GLU A 261 -42.34 -53.32 26.06
C GLU A 261 -41.62 -54.51 26.70
N LYS A 262 -42.37 -55.58 26.99
CA LYS A 262 -41.79 -56.78 27.61
C LYS A 262 -40.83 -57.43 26.62
N LYS A 263 -39.53 -57.45 26.97
CA LYS A 263 -38.45 -58.16 26.25
C LYS A 263 -38.95 -59.45 25.59
N LYS A 264 -39.10 -59.42 24.27
CA LYS A 264 -39.64 -60.52 23.48
C LYS A 264 -38.53 -61.51 23.15
N GLU A 265 -38.18 -62.37 24.11
CA GLU A 265 -37.20 -63.45 23.88
C GLU A 265 -37.63 -64.35 22.70
N LYS A 266 -36.75 -64.50 21.69
CA LYS A 266 -36.46 -65.80 21.03
C LYS A 266 -35.36 -65.72 19.95
N LYS A 267 -34.25 -66.39 20.25
CA LYS A 267 -33.44 -67.29 19.36
C LYS A 267 -33.36 -67.01 17.84
N SER A 268 -32.16 -66.57 17.43
CA SER A 268 -31.29 -67.17 16.40
C SER A 268 -31.79 -67.42 14.95
N LYS A 269 -31.09 -66.79 13.99
CA LYS A 269 -30.40 -67.40 12.79
C LYS A 269 -29.75 -66.26 11.99
N LEU A 270 -28.43 -66.23 11.81
CA LEU A 270 -27.61 -66.99 10.85
C LEU A 270 -27.72 -66.50 9.39
N MET A 271 -26.76 -65.66 9.02
CA MET A 271 -26.11 -65.51 7.69
C MET A 271 -26.95 -65.56 6.41
N ARG A 272 -27.01 -64.42 5.70
CA ARG A 272 -26.71 -64.38 4.25
C ARG A 272 -26.15 -63.03 3.80
N LYS A 273 -25.23 -63.09 2.83
CA LYS A 273 -24.50 -61.95 2.23
C LYS A 273 -25.16 -61.48 0.92
N LEU A 274 -24.77 -60.27 0.50
CA LEU A 274 -24.88 -59.67 -0.84
C LEU A 274 -26.27 -59.26 -1.36
N GLY A 275 -26.41 -57.96 -1.62
CA GLY A 275 -27.44 -57.33 -2.45
C GLY A 275 -27.10 -55.85 -2.61
N ARG A 276 -26.74 -55.40 -3.83
CA ARG A 276 -26.22 -54.05 -4.10
C ARG A 276 -27.11 -53.33 -5.11
N SER A 277 -27.91 -52.37 -4.66
CA SER A 277 -28.74 -51.50 -5.50
C SER A 277 -28.79 -50.08 -4.95
N LYS A 278 -28.72 -49.08 -5.84
CA LYS A 278 -29.04 -47.69 -5.53
C LYS A 278 -30.55 -47.47 -5.73
N SER A 279 -31.19 -46.78 -4.79
CA SER A 279 -32.43 -46.01 -4.96
C SER A 279 -32.51 -44.98 -3.84
N GLU A 280 -33.35 -43.96 -3.99
CA GLU A 280 -33.51 -42.89 -2.99
C GLU A 280 -34.13 -43.36 -1.65
N SER A 281 -33.96 -42.49 -0.65
CA SER A 281 -34.86 -42.26 0.50
C SER A 281 -35.57 -43.47 1.14
N VAL A 282 -35.07 -43.89 2.30
CA VAL A 282 -35.85 -44.10 3.54
C VAL A 282 -34.83 -44.08 4.68
N SER A 283 -34.99 -43.17 5.64
CA SER A 283 -34.26 -43.23 6.92
C SER A 283 -34.79 -44.42 7.73
N SER A 284 -33.95 -45.04 8.56
CA SER A 284 -34.36 -46.19 9.39
C SER A 284 -35.35 -45.75 10.48
N GLN A 285 -36.63 -45.72 10.12
CA GLN A 285 -37.71 -45.16 10.92
C GLN A 285 -38.06 -46.07 12.11
N VAL A 286 -37.29 -45.91 13.20
CA VAL A 286 -37.81 -46.13 14.55
C VAL A 286 -39.07 -45.27 14.69
N GLN A 287 -40.10 -45.78 15.37
CA GLN A 287 -41.41 -45.16 15.40
C GLN A 287 -41.41 -43.83 16.20
N ARG A 288 -41.03 -42.71 15.56
CA ARG A 288 -41.26 -41.35 16.09
C ARG A 288 -42.75 -41.23 16.42
N ALA A 289 -43.09 -41.12 17.70
CA ALA A 289 -44.43 -40.75 18.13
C ALA A 289 -44.71 -39.31 17.64
N SER A 290 -45.88 -39.04 17.09
CA SER A 290 -46.18 -37.70 16.54
C SER A 290 -46.71 -36.73 17.61
N GLY A 291 -46.39 -35.45 17.45
CA GLY A 291 -46.81 -34.37 18.35
C GLY A 291 -46.01 -34.33 19.67
N LEU A 292 -46.64 -33.80 20.72
CA LEU A 292 -46.01 -33.46 22.01
C LEU A 292 -45.20 -34.61 22.65
N VAL A 293 -45.65 -35.85 22.51
CA VAL A 293 -44.93 -37.02 23.04
C VAL A 293 -43.62 -37.27 22.28
N GLY A 294 -43.61 -37.04 20.96
CA GLY A 294 -42.40 -37.09 20.14
C GLY A 294 -41.41 -35.99 20.52
N LEU A 295 -41.88 -34.75 20.67
CA LEU A 295 -41.03 -33.62 21.07
C LEU A 295 -40.39 -33.83 22.45
N LEU A 296 -41.15 -34.38 23.41
CA LEU A 296 -40.59 -34.74 24.73
C LEU A 296 -39.57 -35.88 24.68
N GLU A 297 -39.70 -36.81 23.72
CA GLU A 297 -38.76 -37.91 23.49
C GLU A 297 -37.49 -37.42 22.75
N THR A 298 -37.63 -36.49 21.80
CA THR A 298 -36.50 -35.75 21.22
C THR A 298 -35.76 -34.99 22.31
N MET A 299 -36.45 -34.18 23.11
CA MET A 299 -35.84 -33.45 24.23
C MET A 299 -35.23 -34.38 25.29
N ARG A 300 -35.80 -35.58 25.51
CA ARG A 300 -35.20 -36.60 26.38
C ARG A 300 -33.85 -37.07 25.82
N ALA A 301 -33.74 -37.24 24.51
CA ALA A 301 -32.50 -37.62 23.84
C ALA A 301 -31.48 -36.47 23.83
N GLN A 302 -31.87 -35.26 23.42
CA GLN A 302 -30.97 -34.11 23.31
C GLN A 302 -30.45 -33.60 24.67
N LEU A 303 -31.17 -33.87 25.77
CA LEU A 303 -30.72 -33.59 27.15
C LEU A 303 -30.10 -34.81 27.85
N GLU A 304 -29.80 -35.89 27.11
CA GLU A 304 -29.18 -37.15 27.58
C GLU A 304 -29.93 -37.89 28.71
N ILE A 305 -31.22 -37.59 28.91
CA ILE A 305 -32.00 -38.09 30.05
C ILE A 305 -32.30 -39.58 29.87
N THR A 306 -31.93 -40.42 30.84
CA THR A 306 -32.20 -41.85 30.74
C THR A 306 -33.71 -42.16 30.74
N GLU A 307 -34.14 -43.15 29.95
CA GLU A 307 -35.53 -43.68 29.98
C GLU A 307 -35.98 -44.04 31.41
N SER A 308 -35.04 -44.54 32.23
CA SER A 308 -35.31 -44.87 33.64
C SER A 308 -35.67 -43.65 34.50
N MET A 309 -35.11 -42.48 34.18
CA MET A 309 -35.44 -41.22 34.84
C MET A 309 -36.75 -40.67 34.30
N ASP A 310 -36.93 -40.57 32.99
CA ASP A 310 -38.17 -40.05 32.38
C ASP A 310 -39.42 -40.78 32.93
N ILE A 311 -39.40 -42.11 32.97
CA ILE A 311 -40.49 -42.92 33.53
C ILE A 311 -40.75 -42.59 35.01
N ARG A 312 -39.69 -42.42 35.83
CA ARG A 312 -39.82 -42.01 37.25
C ARG A 312 -40.40 -40.59 37.38
N THR A 313 -39.90 -39.64 36.62
CA THR A 313 -40.35 -38.24 36.61
C THR A 313 -41.83 -38.17 36.23
N ARG A 314 -42.24 -38.81 35.13
CA ARG A 314 -43.66 -38.85 34.71
C ARG A 314 -44.55 -39.50 35.75
N GLN A 315 -44.15 -40.65 36.29
CA GLN A 315 -44.94 -41.36 37.31
C GLN A 315 -45.02 -40.57 38.63
N GLY A 316 -43.92 -39.95 39.06
CA GLY A 316 -43.87 -39.10 40.25
C GLY A 316 -44.76 -37.86 40.12
N LEU A 317 -44.76 -37.20 38.97
CA LEU A 317 -45.65 -36.07 38.67
C LEU A 317 -47.13 -36.49 38.59
N LEU A 318 -47.44 -37.63 37.97
CA LEU A 318 -48.80 -38.19 37.98
C LEU A 318 -49.28 -38.54 39.40
N ASN A 319 -48.42 -39.18 40.20
CA ASN A 319 -48.68 -39.47 41.62
C ASN A 319 -48.93 -38.17 42.40
N ALA A 320 -48.15 -37.11 42.15
CA ALA A 320 -48.29 -35.81 42.80
C ALA A 320 -49.57 -35.04 42.41
N LEU A 321 -50.23 -35.41 41.31
CA LEU A 321 -51.52 -34.84 40.89
C LEU A 321 -52.73 -35.57 41.50
N VAL A 322 -52.55 -36.75 42.10
CA VAL A 322 -53.63 -37.50 42.75
C VAL A 322 -54.26 -36.66 43.87
N GLY A 323 -55.55 -36.38 43.74
CA GLY A 323 -56.30 -35.52 44.68
C GLY A 323 -56.18 -34.01 44.44
N LYS A 324 -55.32 -33.53 43.53
CA LYS A 324 -55.15 -32.09 43.20
C LYS A 324 -55.92 -31.66 41.95
N VAL A 325 -57.04 -32.31 41.65
CA VAL A 325 -57.84 -32.11 40.43
C VAL A 325 -58.22 -30.63 40.27
N GLY A 326 -57.82 -30.02 39.15
CA GLY A 326 -58.09 -28.61 38.83
C GLY A 326 -56.98 -27.63 39.23
N LYS A 327 -55.98 -28.02 40.03
CA LYS A 327 -54.75 -27.22 40.17
C LYS A 327 -53.92 -27.32 38.88
N ARG A 328 -53.41 -26.19 38.39
CA ARG A 328 -52.48 -26.16 37.26
C ARG A 328 -51.09 -26.64 37.69
N MET A 329 -50.32 -27.19 36.74
CA MET A 329 -49.00 -27.76 37.01
C MET A 329 -47.90 -26.71 37.25
N ASP A 330 -48.10 -25.49 36.74
CA ASP A 330 -47.21 -24.33 36.99
C ASP A 330 -47.26 -23.82 38.44
N ASN A 331 -48.18 -24.33 39.26
CA ASN A 331 -48.23 -24.08 40.70
C ASN A 331 -47.60 -25.22 41.54
N LEU A 332 -46.93 -26.20 40.92
CA LEU A 332 -46.29 -27.31 41.65
C LEU A 332 -44.86 -26.95 42.08
N LEU A 333 -44.52 -27.27 43.33
CA LEU A 333 -43.15 -27.21 43.84
C LEU A 333 -42.40 -28.49 43.43
N ILE A 334 -42.04 -28.58 42.13
CA ILE A 334 -41.68 -29.83 41.45
C ILE A 334 -40.66 -30.72 42.21
N PRO A 335 -39.54 -30.21 42.74
CA PRO A 335 -38.58 -31.04 43.49
C PRO A 335 -39.17 -31.69 44.75
N LEU A 336 -40.01 -30.95 45.49
CA LEU A 336 -40.68 -31.45 46.69
C LEU A 336 -41.74 -32.50 46.34
N GLU A 337 -42.48 -32.29 45.26
CA GLU A 337 -43.48 -33.24 44.79
C GLU A 337 -42.81 -34.56 44.37
N LEU A 338 -41.70 -34.50 43.64
CA LEU A 338 -40.88 -35.66 43.29
C LEU A 338 -40.29 -36.36 44.54
N LEU A 339 -39.74 -35.61 45.51
CA LEU A 339 -39.27 -36.13 46.80
C LEU A 339 -40.35 -36.83 47.64
N SER A 340 -41.62 -36.45 47.44
CA SER A 340 -42.80 -37.00 48.12
C SER A 340 -43.39 -38.22 47.41
N CYS A 341 -43.27 -38.30 46.08
CA CYS A 341 -44.05 -39.22 45.24
C CYS A 341 -43.25 -40.28 44.48
N VAL A 342 -41.90 -40.23 44.53
CA VAL A 342 -41.00 -41.25 43.98
C VAL A 342 -40.35 -42.04 45.12
N SER A 343 -40.52 -43.36 45.10
CA SER A 343 -40.04 -44.28 46.13
C SER A 343 -38.60 -44.74 45.91
N ARG A 344 -37.90 -45.09 47.00
CA ARG A 344 -36.54 -45.68 46.93
C ARG A 344 -36.50 -47.01 46.16
N THR A 345 -37.64 -47.70 46.05
CA THR A 345 -37.83 -48.94 45.27
C THR A 345 -37.82 -48.75 43.75
N GLU A 346 -37.86 -47.52 43.24
CA GLU A 346 -37.82 -47.23 41.79
C GLU A 346 -36.40 -47.04 41.22
N PHE A 347 -35.38 -47.22 42.05
CA PHE A 347 -33.96 -47.03 41.71
C PHE A 347 -33.21 -48.36 41.64
N SER A 348 -32.18 -48.41 40.78
CA SER A 348 -31.30 -49.57 40.60
C SER A 348 -30.48 -49.91 41.85
N ASP A 349 -30.09 -48.87 42.61
CA ASP A 349 -29.15 -48.95 43.71
C ASP A 349 -29.30 -47.74 44.65
N LYS A 350 -28.74 -47.84 45.87
CA LYS A 350 -28.84 -46.76 46.87
C LYS A 350 -28.05 -45.50 46.46
N LYS A 351 -26.98 -45.59 45.66
CA LYS A 351 -26.18 -44.41 45.30
C LYS A 351 -26.94 -43.53 44.32
N ALA A 352 -27.59 -44.11 43.31
CA ALA A 352 -28.47 -43.40 42.39
C ALA A 352 -29.62 -42.69 43.14
N TYR A 353 -30.24 -43.37 44.11
CA TYR A 353 -31.28 -42.76 44.96
C TYR A 353 -30.76 -41.57 45.77
N LEU A 354 -29.61 -41.72 46.45
CA LEU A 354 -29.03 -40.67 47.28
C LEU A 354 -28.59 -39.44 46.46
N ARG A 355 -28.04 -39.63 45.25
CA ARG A 355 -27.73 -38.51 44.34
C ARG A 355 -28.99 -37.75 43.96
N TRP A 356 -30.01 -38.45 43.45
CA TRP A 356 -31.29 -37.84 43.08
C TRP A 356 -31.95 -37.11 44.27
N GLN A 357 -31.99 -37.75 45.44
CA GLN A 357 -32.51 -37.13 46.66
C GLN A 357 -31.78 -35.84 47.00
N LYS A 358 -30.44 -35.86 46.93
CA LYS A 358 -29.62 -34.67 47.18
C LYS A 358 -29.85 -33.58 46.12
N ARG A 359 -29.92 -33.93 44.83
CA ARG A 359 -30.28 -32.99 43.75
C ARG A 359 -31.57 -32.24 44.06
N GLN A 360 -32.64 -32.96 44.40
CA GLN A 360 -33.93 -32.33 44.70
C GLN A 360 -33.89 -31.43 45.95
N LEU A 361 -33.08 -31.77 46.95
CA LEU A 361 -32.88 -30.92 48.13
C LEU A 361 -32.05 -29.67 47.77
N ASN A 362 -30.87 -29.83 47.17
CA ASN A 362 -30.04 -28.71 46.72
C ASN A 362 -30.84 -27.74 45.85
N MET A 363 -31.68 -28.24 44.94
CA MET A 363 -32.53 -27.43 44.07
C MET A 363 -33.60 -26.62 44.83
N LEU A 364 -34.14 -27.15 45.94
CA LEU A 364 -35.02 -26.39 46.83
C LEU A 364 -34.26 -25.33 47.62
N GLU A 365 -33.00 -25.60 48.00
CA GLU A 365 -32.15 -24.62 48.69
C GLU A 365 -31.73 -23.47 47.76
N GLU A 366 -31.25 -23.77 46.56
CA GLU A 366 -30.90 -22.74 45.58
C GLU A 366 -32.12 -21.88 45.22
N GLY A 367 -33.28 -22.51 44.93
CA GLY A 367 -34.47 -21.78 44.50
C GLY A 367 -35.19 -20.98 45.60
N LEU A 368 -35.27 -21.51 46.83
CA LEU A 368 -36.02 -20.87 47.92
C LEU A 368 -35.14 -20.05 48.89
N ILE A 369 -33.83 -20.32 48.97
CA ILE A 369 -32.93 -19.69 49.94
C ILE A 369 -31.88 -18.80 49.27
N ASN A 370 -31.18 -19.28 48.24
CA ASN A 370 -30.03 -18.55 47.68
C ASN A 370 -30.42 -17.59 46.54
N HIS A 371 -31.35 -18.00 45.66
CA HIS A 371 -31.82 -17.25 44.50
C HIS A 371 -33.35 -17.04 44.47
N PRO A 372 -33.97 -16.46 45.52
CA PRO A 372 -35.41 -16.21 45.54
C PRO A 372 -35.78 -14.96 44.73
N VAL A 373 -36.90 -14.99 43.99
CA VAL A 373 -37.43 -13.78 43.32
C VAL A 373 -38.02 -12.75 44.31
N VAL A 374 -38.44 -13.21 45.50
CA VAL A 374 -38.99 -12.37 46.59
C VAL A 374 -38.03 -12.39 47.78
N GLY A 375 -37.71 -11.22 48.35
CA GLY A 375 -36.89 -11.11 49.56
C GLY A 375 -37.54 -11.74 50.80
N PHE A 376 -36.74 -12.00 51.84
CA PHE A 376 -37.17 -12.76 53.02
C PHE A 376 -37.95 -11.97 54.08
N GLY A 377 -37.74 -10.65 54.18
CA GLY A 377 -38.36 -9.83 55.23
C GLY A 377 -38.12 -10.41 56.63
N GLU A 378 -39.18 -10.51 57.43
CA GLU A 378 -39.12 -11.06 58.80
C GLU A 378 -39.04 -12.59 58.87
N MET A 379 -39.19 -13.31 57.74
CA MET A 379 -39.23 -14.78 57.70
C MET A 379 -37.85 -15.45 57.86
N GLY A 380 -36.76 -14.69 58.02
CA GLY A 380 -35.38 -15.23 58.04
C GLY A 380 -35.12 -16.40 59.02
N ARG A 381 -35.90 -16.51 60.12
CA ARG A 381 -35.83 -17.67 61.03
C ARG A 381 -36.21 -18.99 60.36
N LYS A 382 -37.16 -18.99 59.41
CA LYS A 382 -37.59 -20.19 58.67
C LYS A 382 -36.51 -20.76 57.75
N LEU A 383 -35.50 -19.99 57.37
CA LEU A 383 -34.43 -20.44 56.46
C LEU A 383 -33.49 -21.44 57.15
N ASN A 384 -33.16 -21.17 58.42
CA ASN A 384 -32.37 -22.10 59.23
C ASN A 384 -33.17 -23.36 59.60
N GLU A 385 -34.48 -23.21 59.81
CA GLU A 385 -35.41 -24.31 60.04
C GLU A 385 -35.51 -25.22 58.79
N LEU A 386 -35.66 -24.62 57.61
CA LEU A 386 -35.65 -25.30 56.30
C LEU A 386 -34.35 -26.09 56.08
N ARG A 387 -33.18 -25.44 56.23
CA ARG A 387 -31.85 -26.09 56.13
C ARG A 387 -31.70 -27.27 57.09
N ASN A 388 -32.20 -27.14 58.32
CA ASN A 388 -32.15 -28.21 59.31
C ASN A 388 -33.04 -29.41 58.93
N ILE A 389 -34.26 -29.17 58.43
CA ILE A 389 -35.17 -30.23 57.98
C ILE A 389 -34.59 -30.95 56.75
N MET A 390 -34.00 -30.21 55.81
CA MET A 390 -33.38 -30.79 54.61
C MET A 390 -32.18 -31.68 54.98
N ARG A 391 -31.35 -31.25 55.93
CA ARG A 391 -30.27 -32.09 56.49
C ARG A 391 -30.80 -33.33 57.21
N GLN A 392 -31.87 -33.22 57.99
CA GLN A 392 -32.52 -34.38 58.62
C GLN A 392 -33.05 -35.39 57.59
N ILE A 393 -33.48 -34.93 56.42
CA ILE A 393 -33.90 -35.80 55.31
C ILE A 393 -32.69 -36.53 54.70
N GLU A 394 -31.53 -35.89 54.53
CA GLU A 394 -30.28 -36.57 54.14
C GLU A 394 -29.83 -37.59 55.21
N GLU A 395 -29.79 -37.18 56.48
CA GLU A 395 -29.35 -38.00 57.62
C GLU A 395 -30.26 -39.22 57.87
N SER A 396 -31.56 -39.13 57.56
CA SER A 396 -32.54 -40.22 57.75
C SER A 396 -32.15 -41.52 57.03
N GLU A 397 -31.43 -41.43 55.91
CA GLU A 397 -30.98 -42.59 55.14
C GLU A 397 -29.84 -43.37 55.82
N SER A 398 -29.31 -42.89 56.96
CA SER A 398 -28.37 -43.62 57.81
C SER A 398 -29.04 -44.55 58.84
N LEU A 399 -30.35 -44.39 59.06
CA LEU A 399 -31.10 -45.06 60.12
C LEU A 399 -31.63 -46.45 59.71
N SER A 400 -32.22 -47.17 60.67
CA SER A 400 -32.88 -48.46 60.41
C SER A 400 -34.16 -48.26 59.57
N PRO A 401 -34.53 -49.19 58.67
CA PRO A 401 -35.53 -48.92 57.63
C PRO A 401 -36.89 -48.39 58.10
N SER A 402 -37.46 -48.96 59.16
CA SER A 402 -38.77 -48.54 59.68
C SER A 402 -38.72 -47.22 60.46
N ALA A 403 -37.59 -46.86 61.07
CA ALA A 403 -37.40 -45.56 61.70
C ALA A 403 -37.15 -44.46 60.65
N ALA A 404 -36.35 -44.78 59.63
CA ALA A 404 -36.05 -43.89 58.51
C ALA A 404 -37.32 -43.48 57.77
N GLU A 405 -38.24 -44.40 57.47
CA GLU A 405 -39.47 -44.11 56.72
C GLU A 405 -40.46 -43.21 57.50
N ILE A 406 -40.60 -43.42 58.81
CA ILE A 406 -41.43 -42.58 59.69
C ILE A 406 -40.81 -41.18 59.85
N GLN A 407 -39.51 -41.08 60.09
CA GLN A 407 -38.83 -39.78 60.19
C GLN A 407 -38.86 -39.04 58.85
N ARG A 408 -38.60 -39.73 57.73
CA ARG A 408 -38.65 -39.15 56.38
C ARG A 408 -40.01 -38.56 56.06
N THR A 409 -41.09 -39.28 56.35
CA THR A 409 -42.45 -38.80 56.06
C THR A 409 -42.82 -37.57 56.90
N GLU A 410 -42.44 -37.52 58.18
CA GLU A 410 -42.65 -36.36 59.05
C GLU A 410 -41.78 -35.15 58.66
N CYS A 411 -40.51 -35.37 58.30
CA CYS A 411 -39.64 -34.32 57.79
C CYS A 411 -40.13 -33.78 56.43
N LEU A 412 -40.61 -34.63 55.51
CA LEU A 412 -41.21 -34.20 54.24
C LEU A 412 -42.52 -33.42 54.45
N ARG A 413 -43.33 -33.78 55.46
CA ARG A 413 -44.53 -33.00 55.85
C ARG A 413 -44.15 -31.60 56.31
N SER A 414 -43.14 -31.49 57.16
CA SER A 414 -42.64 -30.21 57.70
C SER A 414 -41.94 -29.37 56.63
N LEU A 415 -41.14 -30.01 55.76
CA LEU A 415 -40.52 -29.40 54.59
C LEU A 415 -41.58 -28.75 53.68
N ARG A 416 -42.67 -29.47 53.41
CA ARG A 416 -43.77 -28.99 52.58
C ARG A 416 -44.45 -27.75 53.14
N GLU A 417 -44.72 -27.71 54.44
CA GLU A 417 -45.34 -26.57 55.11
C GLU A 417 -44.47 -25.29 54.99
N ILE A 418 -43.16 -25.41 55.25
CA ILE A 418 -42.24 -24.28 55.15
C ILE A 418 -42.01 -23.87 53.69
N ALA A 419 -41.70 -24.82 52.81
CA ALA A 419 -41.32 -24.55 51.43
C ALA A 419 -42.48 -23.96 50.61
N THR A 420 -43.72 -24.45 50.77
CA THR A 420 -44.90 -23.81 50.17
C THR A 420 -45.09 -22.39 50.70
N SER A 421 -44.87 -22.12 52.00
CA SER A 421 -44.94 -20.76 52.56
C SER A 421 -43.83 -19.79 52.08
N LEU A 422 -42.79 -20.31 51.42
CA LEU A 422 -41.72 -19.53 50.78
C LEU A 422 -41.91 -19.42 49.25
N ALA A 423 -42.60 -20.36 48.61
CA ALA A 423 -42.89 -20.30 47.18
C ALA A 423 -44.15 -19.47 46.85
N GLU A 424 -45.22 -19.58 47.66
CA GLU A 424 -46.47 -18.82 47.46
C GLU A 424 -46.39 -17.36 48.01
N ARG A 425 -45.19 -16.75 48.02
CA ARG A 425 -44.99 -15.35 48.45
C ARG A 425 -45.36 -14.38 47.32
N PRO A 426 -46.28 -13.41 47.52
CA PRO A 426 -46.73 -12.52 46.44
C PRO A 426 -45.59 -11.60 45.94
N ALA A 427 -45.21 -11.75 44.68
CA ALA A 427 -44.26 -10.87 44.01
C ALA A 427 -44.90 -9.51 43.62
N ARG A 428 -44.06 -8.51 43.28
CA ARG A 428 -44.51 -7.15 42.90
C ARG A 428 -45.08 -7.11 41.47
N GLY A 429 -46.26 -7.67 41.29
CA GLY A 429 -47.01 -7.63 40.04
C GLY A 429 -48.25 -8.54 40.06
N ASP A 430 -48.23 -9.58 40.89
CA ASP A 430 -49.30 -10.58 40.97
C ASP A 430 -50.53 -10.05 41.72
N LEU A 431 -51.66 -10.06 41.02
CA LEU A 431 -52.96 -9.62 41.55
C LEU A 431 -53.80 -10.77 42.14
N THR A 432 -53.36 -12.03 42.00
CA THR A 432 -54.13 -13.22 42.42
C THR A 432 -53.47 -14.05 43.52
N GLY A 433 -52.14 -14.00 43.67
CA GLY A 433 -51.42 -14.88 44.60
C GLY A 433 -51.38 -16.36 44.17
N GLU A 434 -51.69 -16.66 42.90
CA GLU A 434 -51.76 -18.03 42.36
C GLU A 434 -50.49 -18.44 41.59
N VAL A 435 -49.29 -18.04 42.04
CA VAL A 435 -48.00 -18.35 41.40
C VAL A 435 -47.04 -18.97 42.43
N CYS A 436 -46.25 -19.96 41.99
CA CYS A 436 -45.33 -20.72 42.83
C CYS A 436 -43.89 -20.29 42.53
N HIS A 437 -43.40 -19.29 43.25
CA HIS A 437 -42.10 -18.64 43.03
C HIS A 437 -40.95 -19.46 43.66
N TRP A 438 -40.49 -20.48 42.94
CA TRP A 438 -39.40 -21.38 43.39
C TRP A 438 -38.24 -21.53 42.41
N ALA A 439 -38.46 -21.27 41.13
CA ALA A 439 -37.46 -21.41 40.06
C ALA A 439 -37.42 -20.20 39.12
N ASP A 440 -38.04 -19.08 39.51
CA ASP A 440 -38.15 -17.82 38.75
C ASP A 440 -37.21 -16.72 39.24
N GLY A 441 -36.44 -16.98 40.32
CA GLY A 441 -35.40 -16.10 40.82
C GLY A 441 -34.03 -16.32 40.15
N TYR A 442 -33.28 -15.23 40.05
CA TYR A 442 -31.98 -15.15 39.39
C TYR A 442 -30.84 -15.50 40.38
N HIS A 443 -29.84 -16.31 40.04
CA HIS A 443 -29.41 -16.77 38.71
C HIS A 443 -30.03 -18.10 38.26
N LEU A 444 -30.68 -18.84 39.17
CA LEU A 444 -31.12 -20.21 38.95
C LEU A 444 -32.07 -20.35 37.75
N ASN A 445 -33.03 -19.43 37.61
CA ASN A 445 -34.06 -19.50 36.58
C ASN A 445 -33.50 -19.53 35.16
N VAL A 446 -32.52 -18.67 34.88
CA VAL A 446 -31.85 -18.63 33.57
C VAL A 446 -30.91 -19.81 33.39
N ARG A 447 -30.20 -20.27 34.42
CA ARG A 447 -29.33 -21.45 34.31
C ARG A 447 -30.10 -22.74 33.99
N LEU A 448 -31.32 -22.89 34.51
CA LEU A 448 -32.24 -23.96 34.13
C LEU A 448 -32.73 -23.80 32.67
N TYR A 449 -33.07 -22.58 32.25
CA TYR A 449 -33.52 -22.31 30.88
C TYR A 449 -32.41 -22.49 29.83
N GLU A 450 -31.17 -22.11 30.16
CA GLU A 450 -29.97 -22.34 29.34
C GLU A 450 -29.75 -23.83 29.07
N LYS A 451 -30.01 -24.71 30.04
CA LYS A 451 -29.97 -26.17 29.84
C LYS A 451 -31.09 -26.66 28.92
N MET A 452 -32.30 -26.11 29.03
CA MET A 452 -33.38 -26.43 28.07
C MET A 452 -33.03 -26.01 26.64
N LEU A 453 -32.48 -24.81 26.48
CA LEU A 453 -32.05 -24.27 25.18
C LEU A 453 -30.89 -25.07 24.57
N GLY A 454 -30.06 -25.74 25.36
CA GLY A 454 -29.06 -26.68 24.84
C GLY A 454 -29.65 -27.86 24.07
N GLY A 455 -30.90 -28.25 24.35
CA GLY A 455 -31.59 -29.37 23.69
C GLY A 455 -32.05 -29.10 22.24
N VAL A 456 -31.68 -27.96 21.64
CA VAL A 456 -31.98 -27.63 20.23
C VAL A 456 -30.93 -28.13 19.24
N PHE A 457 -29.73 -28.47 19.71
CA PHE A 457 -28.65 -29.05 18.90
C PHE A 457 -28.74 -30.58 18.87
N ASP A 458 -28.10 -31.21 17.89
CA ASP A 458 -28.04 -32.68 17.77
C ASP A 458 -26.87 -33.25 18.60
N VAL A 459 -27.13 -34.18 19.54
CA VAL A 459 -26.06 -34.82 20.34
C VAL A 459 -24.97 -35.47 19.48
N LEU A 460 -25.28 -35.87 18.23
CA LEU A 460 -24.32 -36.53 17.33
C LEU A 460 -23.54 -35.54 16.45
N ASP A 461 -23.96 -34.28 16.37
CA ASP A 461 -23.39 -33.22 15.53
C ASP A 461 -23.67 -31.86 16.18
N GLU A 462 -22.89 -31.52 17.22
CA GLU A 462 -23.20 -30.38 18.09
C GLU A 462 -23.19 -29.00 17.37
N GLY A 463 -22.68 -28.92 16.14
CA GLY A 463 -22.74 -27.71 15.30
C GLY A 463 -24.08 -27.52 14.58
N LYS A 464 -24.98 -28.51 14.65
CA LYS A 464 -26.19 -28.59 13.86
C LYS A 464 -27.45 -28.54 14.74
N LEU A 465 -28.44 -27.76 14.29
CA LEU A 465 -29.77 -27.73 14.90
C LEU A 465 -30.59 -28.98 14.53
N THR A 466 -31.51 -29.33 15.42
CA THR A 466 -32.50 -30.41 15.23
C THR A 466 -33.50 -30.09 14.11
N GLU A 467 -34.13 -31.13 13.55
CA GLU A 467 -35.17 -30.98 12.51
C GLU A 467 -36.45 -30.33 13.06
N GLU A 468 -36.67 -30.42 14.37
CA GLU A 468 -37.86 -29.98 15.10
C GLU A 468 -37.59 -28.73 15.98
N VAL A 469 -36.64 -27.87 15.60
CA VAL A 469 -36.18 -26.75 16.44
C VAL A 469 -37.28 -25.71 16.71
N GLU A 470 -38.08 -25.33 15.73
CA GLU A 470 -39.22 -24.42 15.94
C GLU A 470 -40.26 -25.01 16.91
N GLU A 471 -40.60 -26.30 16.79
CA GLU A 471 -41.52 -26.96 17.71
C GLU A 471 -40.94 -27.12 19.13
N ILE A 472 -39.63 -27.35 19.26
CA ILE A 472 -38.94 -27.35 20.55
C ILE A 472 -39.01 -25.97 21.20
N LEU A 473 -38.69 -24.90 20.47
CA LEU A 473 -38.74 -23.53 21.01
C LEU A 473 -40.16 -23.11 21.42
N GLU A 474 -41.19 -23.54 20.68
CA GLU A 474 -42.59 -23.33 21.09
C GLU A 474 -42.94 -24.15 22.34
N LEU A 475 -42.48 -25.41 22.45
CA LEU A 475 -42.64 -26.23 23.65
C LEU A 475 -41.97 -25.60 24.88
N LEU A 476 -40.79 -24.99 24.73
CA LEU A 476 -40.08 -24.32 25.83
C LEU A 476 -40.87 -23.15 26.42
N LYS A 477 -41.77 -22.50 25.67
CA LYS A 477 -42.66 -21.43 26.20
C LYS A 477 -43.58 -21.92 27.32
N ALA A 478 -43.90 -23.21 27.38
CA ALA A 478 -44.67 -23.79 28.48
C ALA A 478 -43.95 -23.72 29.84
N THR A 479 -42.63 -23.53 29.85
CA THR A 479 -41.82 -23.38 31.09
C THR A 479 -41.70 -21.94 31.58
N TRP A 480 -42.01 -20.95 30.72
CA TRP A 480 -41.77 -19.53 30.99
C TRP A 480 -42.46 -19.02 32.27
N ARG A 481 -43.67 -19.52 32.59
CA ARG A 481 -44.40 -19.15 33.83
C ARG A 481 -43.77 -19.71 35.11
N ILE A 482 -43.06 -20.84 35.04
CA ILE A 482 -42.38 -21.45 36.19
C ILE A 482 -41.00 -20.80 36.43
N LEU A 483 -40.37 -20.34 35.35
CA LEU A 483 -39.00 -19.77 35.35
C LEU A 483 -38.98 -18.23 35.27
N GLY A 484 -40.13 -17.55 35.23
CA GLY A 484 -40.19 -16.08 35.09
C GLY A 484 -39.57 -15.55 33.79
N ILE A 485 -39.52 -16.35 32.72
CA ILE A 485 -38.87 -15.99 31.46
C ILE A 485 -39.82 -15.13 30.62
N THR A 486 -39.35 -13.96 30.19
CA THR A 486 -39.99 -13.16 29.13
C THR A 486 -39.36 -13.47 27.78
N GLU A 487 -40.01 -13.09 26.68
CA GLU A 487 -39.47 -13.15 25.32
C GLU A 487 -38.07 -12.51 25.23
N THR A 488 -37.88 -11.39 25.93
CA THR A 488 -36.61 -10.66 25.99
C THR A 488 -35.52 -11.34 26.80
N ILE A 489 -35.89 -12.15 27.80
CA ILE A 489 -34.94 -13.06 28.47
C ILE A 489 -34.64 -14.23 27.54
N HIS A 490 -35.64 -14.82 26.88
CA HIS A 490 -35.44 -15.91 25.92
C HIS A 490 -34.47 -15.52 24.80
N ASP A 491 -34.67 -14.40 24.10
CA ASP A 491 -33.77 -13.94 23.04
C ASP A 491 -32.34 -13.71 23.55
N THR A 492 -32.18 -13.16 24.77
CA THR A 492 -30.87 -12.97 25.41
C THR A 492 -30.17 -14.30 25.68
N CYS A 493 -30.90 -15.27 26.26
CA CYS A 493 -30.35 -16.58 26.62
C CYS A 493 -30.05 -17.43 25.38
N TYR A 494 -30.91 -17.37 24.37
CA TYR A 494 -30.76 -18.15 23.15
C TYR A 494 -29.67 -17.56 22.24
N ALA A 495 -29.52 -16.24 22.16
CA ALA A 495 -28.37 -15.61 21.53
C ALA A 495 -27.04 -16.02 22.20
N TRP A 496 -27.01 -16.13 23.53
CA TRP A 496 -25.85 -16.69 24.26
C TRP A 496 -25.59 -18.15 23.92
N VAL A 497 -26.61 -19.01 24.00
CA VAL A 497 -26.48 -20.45 23.74
C VAL A 497 -26.01 -20.73 22.30
N LEU A 498 -26.61 -20.06 21.31
CA LEU A 498 -26.17 -20.10 19.91
C LEU A 498 -24.73 -19.59 19.76
N PHE A 499 -24.37 -18.46 20.38
CA PHE A 499 -23.02 -17.91 20.26
C PHE A 499 -21.95 -18.79 20.91
N ARG A 500 -22.24 -19.35 22.10
CA ARG A 500 -21.37 -20.33 22.76
C ARG A 500 -21.15 -21.54 21.87
N GLN A 501 -22.21 -22.05 21.23
CA GLN A 501 -22.11 -23.22 20.36
C GLN A 501 -21.34 -22.92 19.07
N PHE A 502 -21.46 -21.71 18.52
CA PHE A 502 -20.60 -21.23 17.43
C PHE A 502 -19.10 -21.23 17.83
N VAL A 503 -18.74 -20.76 19.03
CA VAL A 503 -17.31 -20.71 19.45
C VAL A 503 -16.72 -22.12 19.62
N ILE A 504 -17.50 -23.06 20.17
CA ILE A 504 -17.08 -24.46 20.37
C ILE A 504 -16.89 -25.18 19.03
N THR A 505 -17.85 -25.04 18.11
CA THR A 505 -17.94 -25.85 16.89
C THR A 505 -17.30 -25.21 15.66
N GLY A 506 -17.18 -23.88 15.65
CA GLY A 506 -16.78 -23.09 14.49
C GLY A 506 -17.82 -23.00 13.38
N GLU A 507 -19.05 -23.52 13.58
CA GLU A 507 -20.05 -23.66 12.52
C GLU A 507 -20.70 -22.30 12.16
N LYS A 508 -20.37 -21.80 10.96
CA LYS A 508 -20.71 -20.46 10.49
C LYS A 508 -22.22 -20.20 10.41
N THR A 509 -23.02 -21.22 10.10
CA THR A 509 -24.48 -21.07 9.92
C THR A 509 -25.23 -20.66 11.19
N ILE A 510 -24.60 -20.76 12.36
CA ILE A 510 -25.16 -20.32 13.64
C ILE A 510 -25.11 -18.78 13.80
N LEU A 511 -24.09 -18.10 13.24
CA LEU A 511 -23.90 -16.65 13.42
C LEU A 511 -25.09 -15.78 12.95
N PRO A 512 -25.72 -16.04 11.78
CA PRO A 512 -26.95 -15.35 11.39
C PRO A 512 -28.09 -15.44 12.41
N LEU A 513 -28.24 -16.56 13.12
CA LEU A 513 -29.27 -16.78 14.13
C LEU A 513 -28.99 -15.99 15.41
N VAL A 514 -27.72 -15.95 15.86
CA VAL A 514 -27.27 -15.06 16.95
C VAL A 514 -27.64 -13.61 16.62
N ILE A 515 -27.33 -13.18 15.39
CA ILE A 515 -27.61 -11.82 14.91
C ILE A 515 -29.12 -11.54 14.82
N GLU A 516 -29.96 -12.55 14.54
CA GLU A 516 -31.41 -12.39 14.56
C GLU A 516 -31.95 -12.18 15.98
N HIS A 517 -31.61 -13.06 16.93
CA HIS A 517 -32.09 -12.92 18.31
C HIS A 517 -31.55 -11.63 18.98
N LEU A 518 -30.29 -11.24 18.72
CA LEU A 518 -29.75 -9.94 19.15
C LEU A 518 -30.48 -8.72 18.55
N ARG A 519 -31.23 -8.87 17.45
CA ARG A 519 -32.09 -7.80 16.90
C ARG A 519 -33.50 -7.80 17.45
N ARG A 520 -33.97 -8.92 18.01
CA ARG A 520 -35.29 -9.05 18.65
C ARG A 520 -35.30 -8.43 20.04
N ILE A 521 -34.17 -8.49 20.77
CA ILE A 521 -34.00 -7.84 22.09
C ILE A 521 -34.30 -6.33 21.98
N PRO A 522 -35.39 -5.82 22.59
CA PRO A 522 -35.78 -4.44 22.49
C PRO A 522 -34.92 -3.55 23.37
N LEU A 523 -34.73 -2.31 22.91
CA LEU A 523 -33.98 -1.27 23.59
C LEU A 523 -34.71 -0.77 24.84
N LYS A 524 -34.01 -0.18 25.81
CA LYS A 524 -34.55 0.31 27.09
C LYS A 524 -35.80 1.18 26.89
N GLU A 525 -35.79 2.04 25.87
CA GLU A 525 -36.89 2.94 25.48
C GLU A 525 -38.15 2.22 24.96
N GLN A 526 -37.98 1.03 24.38
CA GLN A 526 -39.06 0.23 23.76
C GLN A 526 -39.76 -0.70 24.76
N ARG A 527 -39.06 -1.10 25.83
CA ARG A 527 -39.56 -2.04 26.87
C ARG A 527 -40.74 -1.49 27.68
N GLY A 528 -41.65 -2.38 28.06
CA GLY A 528 -42.82 -2.03 28.89
C GLY A 528 -42.45 -1.65 30.34
N PRO A 529 -43.28 -0.87 31.07
CA PRO A 529 -42.95 -0.46 32.43
C PRO A 529 -42.87 -1.63 33.43
N GLN A 530 -43.69 -2.68 33.27
CA GLN A 530 -43.62 -3.90 34.07
C GLN A 530 -42.35 -4.71 33.75
N GLU A 531 -42.04 -4.87 32.46
CA GLU A 531 -40.82 -5.53 31.99
C GLU A 531 -39.55 -4.83 32.49
N ARG A 532 -39.49 -3.49 32.42
CA ARG A 532 -38.38 -2.69 32.99
C ARG A 532 -38.21 -2.90 34.50
N LEU A 533 -39.27 -3.23 35.23
CA LEU A 533 -39.20 -3.57 36.64
C LEU A 533 -38.71 -5.01 36.84
N HIS A 534 -39.19 -5.97 36.03
CA HIS A 534 -38.76 -7.38 36.06
C HIS A 534 -37.27 -7.55 35.77
N LEU A 535 -36.80 -7.01 34.63
CA LEU A 535 -35.38 -7.00 34.25
C LEU A 535 -34.49 -6.17 35.21
N LYS A 536 -35.10 -5.37 36.10
CA LYS A 536 -34.41 -4.67 37.18
C LYS A 536 -34.39 -5.47 38.49
N SER A 537 -35.40 -6.30 38.79
CA SER A 537 -35.36 -7.23 39.94
C SER A 537 -34.44 -8.42 39.70
N LEU A 538 -34.18 -8.79 38.44
CA LEU A 538 -33.17 -9.79 38.06
C LEU A 538 -31.72 -9.25 38.13
N ARG A 539 -31.48 -8.09 38.74
CA ARG A 539 -30.13 -7.57 39.02
C ARG A 539 -29.75 -7.91 40.46
N CYS A 540 -28.62 -8.59 40.66
CA CYS A 540 -28.06 -8.83 41.99
C CYS A 540 -27.69 -7.50 42.67
N SER A 541 -27.60 -7.51 44.00
CA SER A 541 -27.32 -6.31 44.81
C SER A 541 -25.84 -6.08 45.14
N ASP A 542 -24.96 -7.03 44.79
CA ASP A 542 -23.52 -6.87 44.92
C ASP A 542 -22.94 -6.15 43.69
N GLU A 543 -21.91 -5.32 43.90
CA GLU A 543 -21.42 -4.36 42.90
C GLU A 543 -20.52 -4.97 41.80
N SER A 544 -21.03 -5.92 41.00
CA SER A 544 -20.52 -6.20 39.66
C SER A 544 -21.50 -7.00 38.79
N GLU A 545 -21.85 -6.44 37.62
CA GLU A 545 -22.60 -7.07 36.50
C GLU A 545 -24.08 -7.45 36.78
N GLY A 546 -25.00 -6.87 36.00
CA GLY A 546 -26.45 -7.12 36.10
C GLY A 546 -26.93 -8.37 35.34
N GLY A 547 -28.12 -8.91 35.67
CA GLY A 547 -28.48 -10.28 35.27
C GLY A 547 -28.63 -10.59 33.78
N HIS A 548 -28.86 -9.58 32.94
CA HIS A 548 -28.83 -9.74 31.47
C HIS A 548 -27.50 -9.31 30.85
N GLN A 549 -26.67 -8.57 31.61
CA GLN A 549 -25.29 -8.27 31.24
C GLN A 549 -24.43 -9.54 31.33
N SER A 550 -24.67 -10.41 32.32
CA SER A 550 -23.96 -11.69 32.54
C SER A 550 -23.85 -12.58 31.28
N PHE A 551 -24.85 -12.60 30.41
CA PHE A 551 -24.85 -13.43 29.19
C PHE A 551 -24.36 -12.68 27.94
N LEU A 552 -24.57 -11.36 27.87
CA LEU A 552 -24.13 -10.53 26.76
C LEU A 552 -22.66 -10.11 26.87
N LEU A 553 -22.13 -9.96 28.09
CA LEU A 553 -20.76 -9.48 28.31
C LEU A 553 -19.67 -10.52 27.95
N PRO A 554 -19.85 -11.85 28.13
CA PRO A 554 -18.94 -12.84 27.54
C PRO A 554 -18.91 -12.78 26.01
N ILE A 555 -20.06 -12.61 25.34
CA ILE A 555 -20.15 -12.41 23.89
C ILE A 555 -19.34 -11.17 23.49
N GLN A 556 -19.55 -10.05 24.19
CA GLN A 556 -18.83 -8.80 23.96
C GLN A 556 -17.31 -8.95 24.18
N ARG A 557 -16.90 -9.55 25.31
CA ARG A 557 -15.49 -9.79 25.67
C ARG A 557 -14.77 -10.63 24.60
N TRP A 558 -15.40 -11.72 24.13
CA TRP A 558 -14.82 -12.54 23.05
C TRP A 558 -14.77 -11.77 21.72
N ALA A 559 -15.84 -11.08 21.33
CA ALA A 559 -15.86 -10.34 20.07
C ALA A 559 -14.83 -9.18 20.08
N ASP A 560 -14.66 -8.48 21.21
CA ASP A 560 -13.60 -7.49 21.41
C ASP A 560 -12.20 -8.13 21.30
N LYS A 561 -11.96 -9.27 21.97
CA LYS A 561 -10.69 -10.04 21.91
C LYS A 561 -10.34 -10.43 20.46
N ILE A 562 -11.32 -10.84 19.67
CA ILE A 562 -11.12 -11.26 18.27
C ILE A 562 -10.97 -10.07 17.31
N LEU A 563 -11.72 -8.98 17.50
CA LEU A 563 -11.70 -7.82 16.60
C LEU A 563 -10.54 -6.85 16.87
N THR A 564 -10.01 -6.80 18.10
CA THR A 564 -8.83 -5.99 18.45
C THR A 564 -7.53 -6.46 17.76
N ASP A 565 -7.50 -7.65 17.16
CA ASP A 565 -6.46 -8.07 16.21
C ASP A 565 -7.03 -8.85 15.01
N TYR A 566 -8.03 -8.24 14.34
CA TYR A 566 -8.65 -8.83 13.15
C TYR A 566 -7.64 -9.22 12.05
N HIS A 567 -6.48 -8.56 11.98
CA HIS A 567 -5.41 -8.88 11.02
C HIS A 567 -4.80 -10.28 11.23
N LEU A 568 -4.76 -10.76 12.47
CA LEU A 568 -4.32 -12.11 12.81
C LEU A 568 -5.48 -13.10 12.62
N ASN A 569 -6.62 -12.81 13.23
CA ASN A 569 -7.73 -13.74 13.39
C ASN A 569 -8.53 -13.99 12.10
N PHE A 570 -8.56 -13.03 11.16
CA PHE A 570 -9.18 -13.17 9.83
C PHE A 570 -8.14 -13.15 8.71
N SER A 571 -6.95 -13.71 8.98
CA SER A 571 -5.82 -13.69 8.06
C SER A 571 -6.12 -14.37 6.72
N GLU A 572 -6.89 -15.46 6.72
CA GLU A 572 -7.27 -16.27 5.54
C GLU A 572 -8.48 -15.73 4.75
N GLY A 573 -9.38 -14.96 5.37
CA GLY A 573 -10.57 -14.42 4.71
C GLY A 573 -11.50 -13.63 5.64
N PRO A 574 -12.22 -12.61 5.14
CA PRO A 574 -12.99 -11.68 5.97
C PRO A 574 -14.46 -12.09 6.17
N GLU A 575 -14.87 -13.28 5.71
CA GLU A 575 -16.28 -13.73 5.67
C GLU A 575 -16.99 -13.58 7.02
N MET A 576 -16.49 -14.29 8.04
CA MET A 576 -17.07 -14.28 9.41
C MET A 576 -16.90 -12.92 10.11
N MET A 577 -15.94 -12.09 9.68
CA MET A 577 -15.69 -10.78 10.30
C MET A 577 -16.90 -9.85 10.16
N ALA A 578 -17.65 -9.92 9.06
CA ALA A 578 -18.84 -9.11 8.87
C ALA A 578 -19.95 -9.43 9.89
N GLU A 579 -20.07 -10.70 10.25
CA GLU A 579 -21.05 -11.21 11.22
C GLU A 579 -20.57 -10.96 12.65
N ILE A 580 -19.30 -11.26 12.97
CA ILE A 580 -18.73 -11.01 14.30
C ILE A 580 -18.69 -9.51 14.66
N VAL A 581 -18.40 -8.62 13.69
CA VAL A 581 -18.59 -7.16 13.90
C VAL A 581 -20.07 -6.84 14.17
N THR A 582 -21.00 -7.46 13.44
CA THR A 582 -22.44 -7.22 13.66
C THR A 582 -22.90 -7.68 15.04
N VAL A 583 -22.44 -8.84 15.51
CA VAL A 583 -22.65 -9.32 16.88
C VAL A 583 -22.09 -8.32 17.89
N ALA A 584 -20.82 -7.92 17.75
CA ALA A 584 -20.18 -6.97 18.66
C ALA A 584 -20.93 -5.62 18.74
N MET A 585 -21.34 -5.06 17.60
CA MET A 585 -22.05 -3.77 17.60
C MET A 585 -23.47 -3.87 18.17
N LEU A 586 -24.18 -4.99 17.97
CA LEU A 586 -25.50 -5.22 18.58
C LEU A 586 -25.39 -5.46 20.09
N THR A 587 -24.53 -6.38 20.52
CA THR A 587 -24.29 -6.71 21.92
C THR A 587 -23.82 -5.48 22.72
N ARG A 588 -22.86 -4.71 22.19
CA ARG A 588 -22.42 -3.45 22.81
C ARG A 588 -23.55 -2.44 22.94
N ARG A 589 -24.41 -2.29 21.93
CA ARG A 589 -25.54 -1.35 21.97
C ARG A 589 -26.53 -1.72 23.08
N ILE A 590 -26.86 -3.00 23.23
CA ILE A 590 -27.75 -3.49 24.31
C ILE A 590 -27.12 -3.26 25.69
N LEU A 591 -25.81 -3.44 25.83
CA LEU A 591 -25.07 -3.22 27.08
C LEU A 591 -24.93 -1.72 27.46
N MET A 592 -24.73 -0.83 26.49
CA MET A 592 -24.42 0.58 26.78
C MET A 592 -25.62 1.40 27.27
N GLU A 593 -26.86 1.03 26.94
CA GLU A 593 -28.09 1.77 27.31
C GLU A 593 -28.38 1.81 28.82
N GLU A 594 -27.68 1.01 29.61
CA GLU A 594 -27.83 0.99 31.07
C GLU A 594 -27.02 2.11 31.77
N ASN A 595 -26.06 2.73 31.05
CA ASN A 595 -25.32 3.93 31.50
C ASN A 595 -25.85 5.18 30.78
N GLU A 596 -26.46 6.10 31.52
CA GLU A 596 -27.18 7.24 30.92
C GLU A 596 -26.24 8.32 30.37
N ASN A 597 -26.65 8.97 29.27
CA ASN A 597 -26.04 10.13 28.60
C ASN A 597 -24.89 9.88 27.59
N GLN A 598 -25.04 8.95 26.63
CA GLN A 598 -24.24 8.96 25.39
C GLN A 598 -25.10 8.92 24.12
N VAL A 599 -24.64 9.63 23.08
CA VAL A 599 -25.30 9.65 21.76
C VAL A 599 -24.86 8.42 20.97
N THR A 600 -25.78 7.50 20.70
CA THR A 600 -25.51 6.19 20.07
C THR A 600 -24.68 6.28 18.79
N GLY A 601 -24.87 7.33 17.98
CA GLY A 601 -24.12 7.56 16.74
C GLY A 601 -22.64 7.97 16.88
N SER A 602 -22.12 8.24 18.09
CA SER A 602 -20.68 8.41 18.35
C SER A 602 -20.05 7.12 18.86
N ALA A 603 -20.65 6.48 19.87
CA ALA A 603 -20.11 5.28 20.51
C ALA A 603 -19.84 4.14 19.52
N ASP A 604 -20.67 3.98 18.49
CA ASP A 604 -20.47 2.98 17.42
C ASP A 604 -19.20 3.26 16.59
N ARG A 605 -18.84 4.53 16.39
CA ARG A 605 -17.62 4.94 15.67
C ARG A 605 -16.39 4.71 16.53
N ASP A 606 -16.47 5.10 17.80
CA ASP A 606 -15.37 5.01 18.76
C ASP A 606 -14.90 3.55 18.95
N GLN A 607 -15.81 2.57 18.86
CA GLN A 607 -15.46 1.15 18.91
C GLN A 607 -14.76 0.67 17.62
N ILE A 608 -15.25 1.09 16.45
CA ILE A 608 -14.62 0.74 15.15
C ILE A 608 -13.23 1.36 15.06
N ASP A 609 -13.07 2.61 15.51
CA ASP A 609 -11.78 3.29 15.62
C ASP A 609 -10.86 2.59 16.63
N HIS A 610 -11.39 2.04 17.72
CA HIS A 610 -10.63 1.20 18.66
C HIS A 610 -10.13 -0.11 18.01
N TYR A 611 -11.01 -0.87 17.34
CA TYR A 611 -10.61 -2.11 16.65
C TYR A 611 -9.55 -1.85 15.58
N ILE A 612 -9.76 -0.85 14.72
CA ILE A 612 -8.78 -0.42 13.71
C ILE A 612 -7.48 -0.02 14.40
N THR A 613 -7.55 0.80 15.46
CA THR A 613 -6.36 1.31 16.15
C THR A 613 -5.55 0.19 16.82
N SER A 614 -6.20 -0.79 17.43
CA SER A 614 -5.52 -1.94 18.01
C SER A 614 -4.93 -2.84 16.93
N SER A 615 -5.76 -3.30 16.00
CA SER A 615 -5.40 -4.30 14.98
C SER A 615 -4.31 -3.80 14.04
N VAL A 616 -4.36 -2.54 13.61
CA VAL A 616 -3.32 -1.91 12.79
C VAL A 616 -2.00 -1.74 13.57
N LYS A 617 -2.05 -1.40 14.86
CA LYS A 617 -0.83 -1.36 15.71
C LYS A 617 -0.20 -2.73 15.85
N SER A 618 -0.99 -3.77 16.16
CA SER A 618 -0.50 -5.14 16.30
C SER A 618 0.10 -5.67 14.98
N ALA A 619 -0.58 -5.44 13.85
CA ALA A 619 -0.07 -5.79 12.52
C ALA A 619 1.23 -5.03 12.19
N PHE A 620 1.30 -3.71 12.43
CA PHE A 620 2.51 -2.92 12.21
C PHE A 620 3.66 -3.34 13.14
N SER A 621 3.38 -3.77 14.37
CA SER A 621 4.42 -4.29 15.28
C SER A 621 4.97 -5.64 14.80
N ARG A 622 4.11 -6.54 14.31
CA ARG A 622 4.55 -7.80 13.65
C ARG A 622 5.40 -7.53 12.42
N ILE A 623 4.99 -6.59 11.56
CA ILE A 623 5.79 -6.13 10.42
C ILE A 623 7.13 -5.54 10.88
N THR A 624 7.16 -4.81 12.00
CA THR A 624 8.37 -4.20 12.56
C THR A 624 9.41 -5.26 12.91
N HIS A 625 9.05 -6.28 13.69
CA HIS A 625 9.97 -7.36 14.05
C HIS A 625 10.34 -8.26 12.85
N ALA A 626 9.43 -8.44 11.89
CA ALA A 626 9.71 -9.13 10.63
C ALA A 626 10.65 -8.33 9.70
N ALA A 627 10.72 -7.00 9.82
CA ALA A 627 11.65 -6.15 9.09
C ALA A 627 13.04 -6.14 9.77
N GLU A 628 13.07 -6.02 11.09
CA GLU A 628 14.29 -6.05 11.91
C GLU A 628 15.07 -7.36 11.65
N THR A 629 14.39 -8.51 11.69
CA THR A 629 15.00 -9.83 11.36
C THR A 629 15.35 -10.04 9.89
N LYS A 630 14.63 -9.44 8.93
CA LYS A 630 14.96 -9.57 7.50
C LYS A 630 16.12 -8.69 7.07
N ALA A 631 16.31 -7.52 7.68
CA ALA A 631 17.41 -6.62 7.31
C ALA A 631 18.79 -7.27 7.48
N GLU A 632 18.94 -8.11 8.50
CA GLU A 632 20.15 -8.93 8.77
C GLU A 632 20.50 -9.92 7.64
N THR A 633 19.54 -10.25 6.76
CA THR A 633 19.71 -11.27 5.71
C THR A 633 19.65 -10.73 4.28
N VAL A 634 18.94 -9.63 4.03
CA VAL A 634 18.64 -9.13 2.67
C VAL A 634 19.45 -7.89 2.27
N HIS A 635 20.18 -7.25 3.21
CA HIS A 635 20.89 -5.97 2.98
C HIS A 635 19.97 -4.80 2.51
N GLN A 636 18.65 -4.89 2.74
CA GLN A 636 17.70 -3.81 2.50
C GLN A 636 17.49 -2.99 3.78
N HIS A 637 17.61 -1.66 3.70
CA HIS A 637 17.46 -0.79 4.87
C HIS A 637 16.06 -0.89 5.50
N VAL A 638 16.00 -1.13 6.83
CA VAL A 638 14.78 -1.43 7.60
C VAL A 638 13.61 -0.50 7.25
N LEU A 639 13.82 0.82 7.29
CA LEU A 639 12.76 1.81 7.05
C LEU A 639 12.15 1.73 5.64
N ALA A 640 12.94 1.34 4.61
CA ALA A 640 12.41 1.20 3.25
C ALA A 640 11.49 -0.02 3.14
N PHE A 641 11.91 -1.16 3.72
CA PHE A 641 11.11 -2.37 3.79
C PHE A 641 9.84 -2.15 4.65
N LEU A 642 9.92 -1.43 5.77
CA LEU A 642 8.74 -1.04 6.56
C LEU A 642 7.73 -0.22 5.76
N ALA A 643 8.19 0.72 4.93
CA ALA A 643 7.30 1.50 4.09
C ALA A 643 6.56 0.63 3.05
N GLU A 644 7.27 -0.31 2.43
CA GLU A 644 6.69 -1.26 1.47
C GLU A 644 5.67 -2.21 2.13
N GLU A 645 5.99 -2.80 3.28
CA GLU A 645 5.09 -3.70 4.00
C GLU A 645 3.88 -2.95 4.58
N ALA A 646 4.04 -1.72 5.07
CA ALA A 646 2.92 -0.86 5.48
C ALA A 646 2.00 -0.50 4.30
N MET A 647 2.57 -0.28 3.11
CA MET A 647 1.80 -0.07 1.88
C MET A 647 1.01 -1.34 1.47
N LYS A 648 1.61 -2.53 1.63
CA LYS A 648 0.95 -3.82 1.40
C LYS A 648 -0.16 -4.09 2.44
N LEU A 649 0.07 -3.73 3.71
CA LEU A 649 -0.92 -3.81 4.78
C LEU A 649 -2.14 -2.94 4.45
N LEU A 650 -1.95 -1.66 4.13
CA LEU A 650 -3.07 -0.78 3.76
C LEU A 650 -3.81 -1.26 2.50
N LYS A 651 -3.13 -1.90 1.53
CA LYS A 651 -3.76 -2.55 0.37
C LYS A 651 -4.63 -3.74 0.75
N LYS A 652 -4.20 -4.59 1.70
CA LYS A 652 -5.02 -5.67 2.27
C LYS A 652 -6.22 -5.10 3.02
N ASP A 653 -5.99 -4.10 3.87
CA ASP A 653 -7.03 -3.44 4.67
C ASP A 653 -8.12 -2.85 3.77
N THR A 654 -7.73 -2.10 2.72
CA THR A 654 -8.62 -1.44 1.75
C THR A 654 -9.47 -2.43 0.95
N THR A 655 -8.98 -3.66 0.72
CA THR A 655 -9.67 -4.66 -0.10
C THR A 655 -10.48 -5.68 0.70
N MET A 656 -10.06 -6.02 1.93
CA MET A 656 -10.67 -7.10 2.72
C MET A 656 -11.50 -6.60 3.92
N PHE A 657 -10.97 -5.66 4.71
CA PHE A 657 -11.49 -5.37 6.05
C PHE A 657 -12.21 -4.02 6.13
N LEU A 658 -11.64 -2.97 5.53
CA LEU A 658 -12.23 -1.64 5.50
C LEU A 658 -13.62 -1.58 4.82
N PRO A 659 -13.95 -2.37 3.78
CA PRO A 659 -15.32 -2.43 3.24
C PRO A 659 -16.38 -2.96 4.21
N ILE A 660 -15.99 -3.75 5.22
CA ILE A 660 -16.87 -4.23 6.29
C ILE A 660 -17.03 -3.13 7.35
N LEU A 661 -15.91 -2.60 7.84
CA LEU A 661 -15.87 -1.59 8.91
C LEU A 661 -16.51 -0.25 8.47
N SER A 662 -16.42 0.09 7.18
CA SER A 662 -17.02 1.31 6.61
C SER A 662 -18.55 1.33 6.64
N LYS A 663 -19.22 0.19 6.85
CA LYS A 663 -20.67 0.12 7.09
C LYS A 663 -21.07 0.76 8.42
N TRP A 664 -20.16 0.76 9.39
CA TRP A 664 -20.37 1.25 10.75
C TRP A 664 -19.68 2.60 10.98
N HIS A 665 -18.48 2.79 10.42
CA HIS A 665 -17.79 4.08 10.42
C HIS A 665 -17.29 4.49 9.03
N SER A 666 -17.95 5.46 8.41
CA SER A 666 -17.65 5.91 7.03
C SER A 666 -16.26 6.52 6.80
N GLN A 667 -15.48 6.82 7.85
CA GLN A 667 -14.07 7.21 7.71
C GLN A 667 -13.07 6.14 8.17
N ALA A 668 -13.49 4.87 8.34
CA ALA A 668 -12.62 3.76 8.77
C ALA A 668 -11.29 3.68 7.99
N ALA A 669 -11.34 3.85 6.66
CA ALA A 669 -10.15 3.86 5.82
C ALA A 669 -9.21 5.04 6.09
N VAL A 670 -9.76 6.22 6.41
CA VAL A 670 -8.99 7.40 6.82
C VAL A 670 -8.33 7.19 8.19
N VAL A 671 -8.98 6.45 9.08
CA VAL A 671 -8.43 6.10 10.41
C VAL A 671 -7.27 5.13 10.28
N SER A 672 -7.42 4.03 9.53
CA SER A 672 -6.29 3.11 9.25
C SER A 672 -5.13 3.81 8.52
N ALA A 673 -5.41 4.52 7.43
CA ALA A 673 -4.37 5.18 6.64
C ALA A 673 -3.61 6.27 7.43
N SER A 674 -4.32 7.09 8.23
CA SER A 674 -3.67 8.12 9.06
C SER A 674 -2.98 7.56 10.32
N LEU A 675 -3.35 6.36 10.77
CA LEU A 675 -2.61 5.65 11.82
C LEU A 675 -1.32 5.03 11.28
N LEU A 676 -1.36 4.35 10.12
CA LEU A 676 -0.16 3.83 9.46
C LEU A 676 0.83 4.94 9.11
N HIS A 677 0.34 6.11 8.69
CA HIS A 677 1.14 7.31 8.52
C HIS A 677 1.90 7.69 9.81
N LYS A 678 1.20 7.78 10.94
CA LYS A 678 1.79 8.16 12.23
C LYS A 678 2.79 7.11 12.75
N LEU A 679 2.47 5.83 12.62
CA LEU A 679 3.33 4.73 13.05
C LEU A 679 4.64 4.67 12.26
N HIS A 680 4.55 4.76 10.92
CA HIS A 680 5.73 4.83 10.07
C HIS A 680 6.50 6.15 10.27
N GLY A 681 5.80 7.28 10.31
CA GLY A 681 6.38 8.62 10.54
C GLY A 681 7.19 8.72 11.84
N HIS A 682 6.73 8.08 12.92
CA HIS A 682 7.48 8.03 14.18
C HIS A 682 8.79 7.26 14.07
N LYS A 683 8.85 6.18 13.27
CA LYS A 683 10.09 5.44 12.99
C LYS A 683 10.98 6.17 11.97
N LEU A 684 10.38 6.88 11.01
CA LEU A 684 11.05 7.59 9.91
C LEU A 684 11.69 8.91 10.36
N ARG A 685 11.05 9.69 11.24
CA ARG A 685 11.49 11.05 11.58
C ARG A 685 12.94 11.16 12.08
N PRO A 686 13.43 10.29 12.99
CA PRO A 686 14.84 10.30 13.41
C PRO A 686 15.85 9.94 12.31
N PHE A 687 15.41 9.47 11.14
CA PHE A 687 16.25 9.31 9.95
C PHE A 687 16.25 10.59 9.10
N LEU A 688 15.08 11.21 8.89
CA LEU A 688 14.95 12.50 8.20
C LEU A 688 15.77 13.60 8.87
N ASP A 689 15.69 13.70 10.20
CA ASP A 689 16.39 14.71 11.01
C ASP A 689 17.93 14.58 10.98
N ARG A 690 18.47 13.47 10.42
CA ARG A 690 19.92 13.19 10.28
C ARG A 690 20.39 13.05 8.82
N ALA A 691 19.50 13.23 7.84
CA ALA A 691 19.80 13.03 6.43
C ALA A 691 20.52 14.25 5.81
N GLU A 692 21.82 14.38 6.03
CA GLU A 692 22.63 15.50 5.52
C GLU A 692 23.21 15.30 4.11
N HIS A 693 23.24 14.06 3.61
CA HIS A 693 23.94 13.68 2.37
C HIS A 693 23.16 12.59 1.61
N LEU A 694 23.37 12.48 0.29
CA LEU A 694 22.77 11.43 -0.54
C LEU A 694 23.52 10.10 -0.36
N THR A 695 23.28 9.41 0.76
CA THR A 695 23.77 8.04 1.02
C THR A 695 22.89 6.99 0.32
N GLU A 696 23.38 5.75 0.26
CA GLU A 696 22.59 4.61 -0.24
C GLU A 696 21.30 4.43 0.57
N ASP A 697 21.36 4.54 1.90
CA ASP A 697 20.17 4.50 2.77
C ASP A 697 19.15 5.58 2.38
N VAL A 698 19.59 6.81 2.13
CA VAL A 698 18.71 7.92 1.71
C VAL A 698 18.08 7.63 0.35
N VAL A 699 18.85 7.08 -0.60
CA VAL A 699 18.38 6.68 -1.94
C VAL A 699 17.38 5.52 -1.88
N CYS A 700 17.43 4.67 -0.85
CA CYS A 700 16.45 3.59 -0.61
C CYS A 700 15.22 4.04 0.19
N VAL A 701 15.40 4.78 1.29
CA VAL A 701 14.33 5.13 2.24
C VAL A 701 13.43 6.24 1.71
N PHE A 702 13.99 7.29 1.11
CA PHE A 702 13.19 8.45 0.68
C PHE A 702 12.12 8.08 -0.36
N PRO A 703 12.40 7.32 -1.44
CA PRO A 703 11.37 6.94 -2.41
C PRO A 703 10.31 6.00 -1.82
N ALA A 704 10.69 5.11 -0.90
CA ALA A 704 9.76 4.19 -0.27
C ALA A 704 8.78 4.93 0.67
N ALA A 705 9.29 5.88 1.47
CA ALA A 705 8.48 6.73 2.35
C ALA A 705 7.55 7.67 1.58
N ASP A 706 8.04 8.27 0.49
CA ASP A 706 7.29 9.17 -0.40
C ASP A 706 6.14 8.43 -1.11
N ASN A 707 6.40 7.23 -1.63
CA ASN A 707 5.40 6.35 -2.25
C ASN A 707 4.32 5.88 -1.23
N LEU A 708 4.71 5.59 0.02
CA LEU A 708 3.76 5.29 1.09
C LEU A 708 2.87 6.50 1.43
N GLU A 709 3.45 7.69 1.58
CA GLU A 709 2.70 8.94 1.84
C GLU A 709 1.72 9.25 0.70
N HIS A 710 2.17 9.15 -0.55
CA HIS A 710 1.31 9.33 -1.73
C HIS A 710 0.16 8.32 -1.80
N TYR A 711 0.41 7.05 -1.46
CA TYR A 711 -0.65 6.02 -1.44
C TYR A 711 -1.66 6.24 -0.30
N ILE A 712 -1.19 6.59 0.90
CA ILE A 712 -2.04 6.96 2.05
C ILE A 712 -2.96 8.14 1.68
N MET A 713 -2.40 9.20 1.08
CA MET A 713 -3.17 10.36 0.64
C MET A 713 -4.18 10.01 -0.47
N SER A 714 -3.83 9.08 -1.36
CA SER A 714 -4.75 8.56 -2.40
C SER A 714 -5.96 7.84 -1.79
N VAL A 715 -5.74 6.95 -0.81
CA VAL A 715 -6.80 6.22 -0.09
C VAL A 715 -7.69 7.17 0.73
N MET A 716 -7.12 8.23 1.32
CA MET A 716 -7.89 9.25 2.03
C MET A 716 -8.73 10.12 1.07
N SER A 717 -8.17 10.49 -0.09
CA SER A 717 -8.87 11.25 -1.13
C SER A 717 -10.07 10.52 -1.71
N SER A 718 -10.02 9.19 -1.84
CA SER A 718 -11.12 8.40 -2.43
C SER A 718 -12.36 8.29 -1.54
N VAL A 719 -12.24 8.55 -0.24
CA VAL A 719 -13.34 8.44 0.73
C VAL A 719 -13.97 9.79 1.08
N VAL A 720 -13.19 10.88 1.04
CA VAL A 720 -13.66 12.22 1.43
C VAL A 720 -14.33 12.97 0.26
N GLY A 721 -13.87 12.76 -0.98
CA GLY A 721 -14.34 13.50 -2.16
C GLY A 721 -13.81 14.94 -2.24
N ASP A 722 -13.77 15.49 -3.47
CA ASP A 722 -13.04 16.73 -3.81
C ASP A 722 -13.33 17.95 -2.93
N GLY A 723 -14.53 18.05 -2.34
CA GLY A 723 -14.97 19.21 -1.58
C GLY A 723 -14.37 19.38 -0.17
N GLY A 724 -13.62 18.40 0.35
CA GLY A 724 -13.13 18.46 1.74
C GLY A 724 -11.81 17.72 2.03
N VAL A 725 -11.11 17.22 1.00
CA VAL A 725 -9.91 16.38 1.17
C VAL A 725 -8.83 17.10 1.97
N GLU A 726 -8.50 18.35 1.61
CA GLU A 726 -7.37 19.05 2.21
C GLU A 726 -7.53 19.29 3.71
N ASP A 727 -8.70 19.73 4.19
CA ASP A 727 -8.90 20.07 5.61
C ASP A 727 -8.85 18.82 6.50
N ILE A 728 -9.50 17.73 6.09
CA ILE A 728 -9.47 16.46 6.83
C ILE A 728 -8.07 15.84 6.79
N CYS A 729 -7.35 15.95 5.67
CA CYS A 729 -5.95 15.50 5.59
C CYS A 729 -5.05 16.35 6.50
N ARG A 730 -5.12 17.68 6.44
CA ARG A 730 -4.33 18.62 7.27
C ARG A 730 -4.61 18.46 8.78
N GLN A 731 -5.83 18.10 9.16
CA GLN A 731 -6.19 17.83 10.56
C GLN A 731 -5.71 16.44 11.05
N LYS A 732 -5.79 15.40 10.21
CA LYS A 732 -5.43 14.03 10.62
C LYS A 732 -3.98 13.64 10.36
N ILE A 733 -3.25 14.31 9.45
CA ILE A 733 -1.87 13.98 9.03
C ILE A 733 -1.01 15.26 8.91
N THR A 734 0.24 15.17 9.36
CA THR A 734 1.30 16.12 9.01
C THR A 734 2.26 15.43 8.02
N PRO A 735 2.40 15.91 6.77
CA PRO A 735 3.26 15.26 5.77
C PRO A 735 4.72 15.10 6.22
N TYR A 736 5.39 14.04 5.77
CA TYR A 736 6.80 13.76 6.07
C TYR A 736 7.77 14.80 5.47
N GLN A 737 7.35 15.51 4.41
CA GLN A 737 8.15 16.50 3.67
C GLN A 737 9.45 15.95 3.07
N VAL A 738 9.49 14.65 2.71
CA VAL A 738 10.65 14.01 2.08
C VAL A 738 11.16 14.81 0.89
N GLU A 739 10.25 15.30 0.03
CA GLU A 739 10.56 16.11 -1.16
C GLU A 739 11.29 17.44 -0.85
N ASN A 740 11.08 18.02 0.35
CA ASN A 740 11.80 19.23 0.77
C ASN A 740 13.25 18.92 1.18
N ILE A 741 13.45 17.83 1.93
CA ILE A 741 14.76 17.39 2.39
C ILE A 741 15.57 16.87 1.20
N SER A 742 14.99 15.96 0.40
CA SER A 742 15.63 15.44 -0.81
C SER A 742 16.01 16.54 -1.79
N GLY A 743 15.12 17.52 -2.03
CA GLY A 743 15.40 18.68 -2.87
C GLY A 743 16.61 19.48 -2.37
N THR A 744 16.76 19.63 -1.06
CA THR A 744 17.91 20.32 -0.45
C THR A 744 19.22 19.55 -0.63
N LEU A 745 19.19 18.22 -0.48
CA LEU A 745 20.33 17.34 -0.73
C LEU A 745 20.73 17.32 -2.22
N VAL A 746 19.75 17.29 -3.11
CA VAL A 746 19.93 17.37 -4.55
C VAL A 746 20.52 18.72 -4.96
N LEU A 747 20.07 19.84 -4.39
CA LEU A 747 20.68 21.15 -4.66
C LEU A 747 22.16 21.21 -4.20
N ARG A 748 22.50 20.63 -3.03
CA ARG A 748 23.90 20.51 -2.59
C ARG A 748 24.73 19.67 -3.58
N TRP A 749 24.18 18.55 -4.06
CA TRP A 749 24.83 17.70 -5.08
C TRP A 749 24.99 18.43 -6.43
N VAL A 750 23.93 19.09 -6.92
CA VAL A 750 23.96 19.86 -8.18
C VAL A 750 25.03 20.93 -8.13
N ASN A 751 25.08 21.74 -7.06
CA ASN A 751 26.11 22.77 -6.91
C ASN A 751 27.52 22.16 -6.95
N ALA A 752 27.75 21.07 -6.23
CA ALA A 752 29.05 20.38 -6.25
C ALA A 752 29.44 19.82 -7.62
N GLN A 753 28.47 19.37 -8.45
CA GLN A 753 28.78 18.99 -9.84
C GLN A 753 29.01 20.21 -10.74
N LEU A 754 28.28 21.31 -10.54
CA LEU A 754 28.47 22.55 -11.31
C LEU A 754 29.85 23.18 -11.06
N ASP A 755 30.34 23.16 -9.82
CA ASP A 755 31.71 23.58 -9.49
C ASP A 755 32.75 22.68 -10.19
N ARG A 756 32.52 21.36 -10.19
CA ARG A 756 33.37 20.39 -10.91
C ARG A 756 33.32 20.64 -12.43
N ILE A 757 32.16 20.88 -13.02
CA ILE A 757 31.99 21.23 -14.43
C ILE A 757 32.76 22.52 -14.75
N SER A 758 32.65 23.58 -13.94
CA SER A 758 33.43 24.81 -14.14
C SER A 758 34.94 24.54 -14.14
N GLY A 759 35.43 23.69 -13.22
CA GLY A 759 36.82 23.24 -13.17
C GLY A 759 37.25 22.28 -14.30
N TRP A 760 36.31 21.56 -14.92
CA TRP A 760 36.57 20.74 -16.12
C TRP A 760 36.58 21.59 -17.39
N VAL A 761 35.60 22.47 -17.58
CA VAL A 761 35.54 23.42 -18.70
C VAL A 761 36.83 24.21 -18.81
N LYS A 762 37.30 24.81 -17.71
CA LYS A 762 38.58 25.56 -17.67
C LYS A 762 39.80 24.70 -18.08
N ARG A 763 39.84 23.42 -17.69
CA ARG A 763 40.96 22.52 -18.02
C ARG A 763 40.90 22.00 -19.46
N ALA A 764 39.72 21.62 -19.96
CA ALA A 764 39.52 21.21 -21.34
C ALA A 764 39.90 22.35 -22.31
N ILE A 765 39.54 23.58 -21.96
CA ILE A 765 39.94 24.80 -22.66
C ILE A 765 41.46 25.02 -22.63
N GLN A 766 42.11 24.87 -21.46
CA GLN A 766 43.57 25.01 -21.33
C GLN A 766 44.38 23.93 -22.08
N GLN A 767 43.71 22.86 -22.54
CA GLN A 767 44.30 21.74 -23.27
C GLN A 767 43.89 21.70 -24.76
N GLU A 768 43.09 22.64 -25.24
CA GLU A 768 42.64 22.71 -26.64
C GLU A 768 43.76 23.28 -27.54
N ALA A 769 44.19 22.50 -28.53
CA ALA A 769 45.17 22.90 -29.54
C ALA A 769 44.55 23.67 -30.74
N TRP A 770 43.23 23.89 -30.71
CA TRP A 770 42.42 24.58 -31.72
C TRP A 770 42.39 23.98 -33.14
N GLU A 771 43.01 22.83 -33.38
CA GLU A 771 42.86 22.01 -34.62
C GLU A 771 41.55 21.17 -34.67
N PRO A 772 40.93 20.94 -35.84
CA PRO A 772 39.73 20.11 -35.96
C PRO A 772 40.05 18.60 -35.77
N ILE A 773 39.13 17.85 -35.15
CA ILE A 773 39.34 16.40 -34.87
C ILE A 773 39.52 15.59 -36.16
N SER A 774 38.78 15.92 -37.23
CA SER A 774 38.99 15.34 -38.56
C SER A 774 38.42 16.24 -39.67
N PRO A 775 38.71 15.97 -40.96
CA PRO A 775 38.10 16.70 -42.08
C PRO A 775 36.56 16.66 -42.10
N GLN A 776 35.97 15.60 -41.53
CA GLN A 776 34.53 15.42 -41.34
C GLN A 776 34.05 16.00 -39.99
N GLN A 777 34.87 15.96 -38.94
CA GLN A 777 34.58 16.49 -37.61
C GLN A 777 35.31 17.82 -37.39
N ARG A 778 34.79 18.88 -38.03
CA ARG A 778 35.35 20.25 -38.05
C ARG A 778 35.17 21.03 -36.72
N HIS A 779 35.09 20.34 -35.59
CA HIS A 779 34.97 20.91 -34.24
C HIS A 779 36.21 20.58 -33.39
N GLY A 780 36.36 21.25 -32.24
CA GLY A 780 37.44 20.98 -31.29
C GLY A 780 37.18 19.74 -30.44
N SER A 781 38.20 19.30 -29.70
CA SER A 781 38.11 18.19 -28.76
C SER A 781 37.48 18.62 -27.43
N SER A 782 37.79 19.82 -26.95
CA SER A 782 37.28 20.37 -25.70
C SER A 782 35.76 20.49 -25.66
N ILE A 783 35.09 20.93 -26.74
CA ILE A 783 33.61 20.99 -26.78
C ILE A 783 32.95 19.61 -26.72
N VAL A 784 33.60 18.57 -27.24
CA VAL A 784 33.12 17.19 -27.14
C VAL A 784 33.25 16.69 -25.70
N GLU A 785 34.38 16.94 -25.04
CA GLU A 785 34.61 16.53 -23.65
C GLU A 785 33.73 17.31 -22.67
N VAL A 786 33.52 18.62 -22.89
CA VAL A 786 32.57 19.44 -22.12
C VAL A 786 31.15 18.91 -22.26
N TYR A 787 30.71 18.56 -23.49
CA TYR A 787 29.41 17.93 -23.69
C TYR A 787 29.32 16.57 -22.98
N ARG A 788 30.35 15.72 -23.11
CA ARG A 788 30.40 14.38 -22.49
C ARG A 788 30.28 14.44 -20.97
N ILE A 789 31.02 15.36 -20.31
CA ILE A 789 30.97 15.55 -18.86
C ILE A 789 29.59 16.08 -18.41
N ILE A 790 28.97 16.94 -19.22
CA ILE A 790 27.62 17.45 -18.95
C ILE A 790 26.56 16.36 -19.12
N GLU A 791 26.64 15.53 -20.17
CA GLU A 791 25.76 14.38 -20.40
C GLU A 791 25.90 13.34 -19.28
N GLU A 792 27.14 13.02 -18.86
CA GLU A 792 27.43 12.14 -17.72
C GLU A 792 26.85 12.70 -16.40
N THR A 793 26.90 14.03 -16.20
CA THR A 793 26.29 14.69 -15.03
C THR A 793 24.76 14.63 -15.08
N VAL A 794 24.16 14.76 -16.27
CA VAL A 794 22.71 14.62 -16.48
C VAL A 794 22.26 13.16 -16.25
N ASP A 795 23.02 12.17 -16.72
CA ASP A 795 22.81 10.75 -16.41
C ASP A 795 22.81 10.51 -14.89
N GLN A 796 23.83 11.02 -14.18
CA GLN A 796 23.91 10.91 -12.71
C GLN A 796 22.70 11.59 -12.01
N PHE A 797 22.31 12.80 -12.42
CA PHE A 797 21.14 13.50 -11.87
C PHE A 797 19.83 12.72 -12.05
N PHE A 798 19.62 12.13 -13.24
CA PHE A 798 18.43 11.30 -13.47
C PHE A 798 18.51 9.95 -12.74
N GLY A 799 19.71 9.42 -12.52
CA GLY A 799 19.96 8.22 -11.72
C GLY A 799 19.67 8.36 -10.22
N LEU A 800 19.66 9.58 -9.66
CA LEU A 800 19.24 9.83 -8.27
C LEU A 800 17.78 9.40 -8.06
N LYS A 801 17.52 8.30 -7.36
CA LYS A 801 16.14 7.75 -7.19
C LYS A 801 15.23 8.59 -6.27
N VAL A 802 15.80 9.54 -5.52
CA VAL A 802 15.07 10.37 -4.55
C VAL A 802 14.02 11.29 -5.22
N PRO A 803 12.95 11.70 -4.51
CA PRO A 803 12.00 12.71 -4.99
C PRO A 803 12.69 14.05 -5.31
N MET A 804 12.22 14.77 -6.33
CA MET A 804 12.78 16.05 -6.78
C MET A 804 11.70 16.96 -7.37
N ARG A 805 11.75 18.26 -7.06
CA ARG A 805 10.83 19.26 -7.60
C ARG A 805 11.44 19.88 -8.87
N VAL A 806 10.72 20.83 -9.43
CA VAL A 806 11.13 21.62 -10.59
C VAL A 806 12.32 22.55 -10.26
N GLY A 807 12.46 23.00 -9.01
CA GLY A 807 13.52 23.93 -8.61
C GLY A 807 14.93 23.34 -8.76
N GLU A 808 15.07 22.06 -8.42
CA GLU A 808 16.30 21.29 -8.56
C GLU A 808 16.72 21.18 -10.03
N LEU A 809 15.77 20.82 -10.91
CA LEU A 809 15.98 20.76 -12.36
C LEU A 809 16.34 22.14 -12.95
N ASN A 810 15.64 23.19 -12.56
CA ASN A 810 15.90 24.55 -13.05
C ASN A 810 17.29 25.06 -12.59
N SER A 811 17.76 24.66 -11.40
CA SER A 811 19.12 24.99 -10.96
C SER A 811 20.18 24.24 -11.76
N LEU A 812 19.92 22.98 -12.14
CA LEU A 812 20.78 22.22 -13.06
C LEU A 812 20.84 22.91 -14.44
N TYR A 813 19.70 23.15 -15.09
CA TYR A 813 19.64 23.83 -16.41
C TYR A 813 20.44 25.14 -16.41
N ARG A 814 20.18 26.04 -15.45
CA ARG A 814 20.89 27.31 -15.30
C ARG A 814 22.39 27.13 -15.11
N GLY A 815 22.81 26.11 -14.37
CA GLY A 815 24.22 25.80 -14.16
C GLY A 815 24.92 25.28 -15.41
N LEU A 816 24.23 24.45 -16.20
CA LEU A 816 24.73 23.95 -17.48
C LEU A 816 24.80 25.07 -18.53
N ASP A 817 23.78 25.94 -18.59
CA ASP A 817 23.77 27.12 -19.45
C ASP A 817 24.92 28.08 -19.11
N ASN A 818 25.16 28.35 -17.81
CA ASN A 818 26.33 29.12 -17.37
C ASN A 818 27.67 28.47 -17.78
N ALA A 819 27.77 27.14 -17.82
CA ALA A 819 28.99 26.44 -18.21
C ALA A 819 29.27 26.57 -19.73
N PHE A 820 28.24 26.46 -20.57
CA PHE A 820 28.35 26.70 -22.02
C PHE A 820 28.60 28.18 -22.35
N GLN A 821 27.97 29.12 -21.64
CA GLN A 821 28.30 30.54 -21.73
C GLN A 821 29.77 30.81 -21.36
N ALA A 822 30.27 30.24 -20.26
CA ALA A 822 31.67 30.41 -19.83
C ALA A 822 32.67 29.84 -20.85
N TYR A 823 32.39 28.68 -21.45
CA TYR A 823 33.17 28.13 -22.57
C TYR A 823 33.18 29.10 -23.76
N THR A 824 32.02 29.63 -24.12
CA THR A 824 31.82 30.52 -25.27
C THR A 824 32.53 31.86 -25.11
N ASN A 825 32.45 32.47 -23.92
CA ASN A 825 33.15 33.72 -23.62
C ASN A 825 34.65 33.56 -23.81
N TYR A 826 35.25 32.50 -23.26
CA TYR A 826 36.67 32.22 -23.41
C TYR A 826 37.09 32.07 -24.88
N VAL A 827 36.30 31.41 -25.72
CA VAL A 827 36.55 31.32 -27.18
C VAL A 827 36.63 32.70 -27.84
N THR A 828 35.92 33.71 -27.31
CA THR A 828 36.01 35.10 -27.80
C THR A 828 37.04 35.97 -27.09
N GLU A 829 37.42 35.67 -25.85
CA GLU A 829 38.42 36.44 -25.07
C GLU A 829 39.82 36.40 -25.68
N HIS A 830 40.14 35.37 -26.47
CA HIS A 830 41.42 35.25 -27.19
C HIS A 830 41.42 35.90 -28.58
N LEU A 831 40.31 36.49 -29.04
CA LEU A 831 40.29 37.23 -30.31
C LEU A 831 41.08 38.53 -30.20
N VAL A 832 42.03 38.73 -31.10
CA VAL A 832 42.83 39.96 -31.18
C VAL A 832 41.92 41.17 -31.50
N ASN A 833 42.18 42.31 -30.87
CA ASN A 833 41.39 43.52 -31.09
C ASN A 833 41.45 43.95 -32.56
N LYS A 834 40.32 44.38 -33.12
CA LYS A 834 40.21 44.85 -34.51
C LYS A 834 41.21 45.97 -34.82
N ASP A 835 41.44 46.87 -33.86
CA ASP A 835 42.36 47.99 -33.96
C ASP A 835 43.86 47.59 -34.00
N ASP A 836 44.22 46.35 -33.61
CA ASP A 836 45.58 45.80 -33.80
C ASP A 836 45.80 45.25 -35.23
N LEU A 837 44.74 44.80 -35.91
CA LEU A 837 44.79 44.31 -37.30
C LEU A 837 44.71 45.46 -38.32
N ILE A 838 43.89 46.46 -38.00
CA ILE A 838 43.60 47.60 -38.88
C ILE A 838 44.79 48.57 -38.85
N PRO A 839 45.49 48.85 -39.97
CA PRO A 839 46.66 49.74 -39.96
C PRO A 839 46.27 51.18 -39.53
N PRO A 840 47.22 52.00 -39.05
CA PRO A 840 46.94 53.39 -38.66
C PRO A 840 46.52 54.25 -39.87
N VAL A 841 45.64 55.22 -39.65
CA VAL A 841 45.18 56.15 -40.70
C VAL A 841 46.34 57.05 -41.15
N PRO A 842 46.68 57.11 -42.46
CA PRO A 842 47.70 58.01 -42.97
C PRO A 842 47.40 59.49 -42.68
N VAL A 843 48.44 60.29 -42.43
CA VAL A 843 48.30 61.73 -42.23
C VAL A 843 47.75 62.37 -43.51
N LEU A 844 46.62 63.08 -43.41
CA LEU A 844 46.02 63.78 -44.54
C LEU A 844 47.00 64.78 -45.17
N THR A 845 47.08 64.75 -46.50
CA THR A 845 47.96 65.62 -47.30
C THR A 845 47.24 66.13 -48.52
N ARG A 846 47.51 67.38 -48.92
CA ARG A 846 46.97 67.99 -50.15
C ARG A 846 47.93 67.83 -51.33
N TYR A 847 47.38 67.67 -52.53
CA TYR A 847 48.12 67.52 -53.80
C TYR A 847 49.26 68.54 -54.02
N LYS A 848 50.38 68.07 -54.57
CA LYS A 848 51.55 68.85 -55.02
C LYS A 848 51.82 68.52 -56.50
N LYS A 849 51.52 69.46 -57.40
CA LYS A 849 52.07 69.44 -58.76
C LYS A 849 53.60 69.60 -58.68
N GLU A 850 54.33 68.61 -59.18
CA GLU A 850 55.80 68.58 -59.23
C GLU A 850 56.33 69.51 -60.34
N MET A 851 57.44 70.20 -60.07
CA MET A 851 58.26 70.90 -61.06
C MET A 851 59.73 70.79 -60.63
N GLY A 852 60.46 69.85 -61.25
CA GLY A 852 61.91 69.68 -61.07
C GLY A 852 62.30 68.79 -59.89
N ILE A 853 63.11 67.77 -60.18
CA ILE A 853 63.73 66.90 -59.17
C ILE A 853 64.79 67.70 -58.41
N LYS A 854 64.72 67.70 -57.07
CA LYS A 854 65.87 67.92 -56.19
C LYS A 854 65.84 66.93 -55.03
N ALA A 855 66.97 66.28 -54.78
CA ALA A 855 67.14 65.28 -53.74
C ALA A 855 67.24 65.89 -52.33
N PHE A 856 67.29 65.01 -51.32
CA PHE A 856 67.41 65.31 -49.89
C PHE A 856 66.21 66.03 -49.25
N VAL A 857 65.26 65.23 -48.77
CA VAL A 857 65.28 64.87 -47.34
C VAL A 857 65.19 63.35 -47.25
N LYS A 858 66.02 62.72 -46.42
CA LYS A 858 65.81 61.32 -46.01
C LYS A 858 64.65 61.33 -45.02
N LYS A 859 63.41 61.43 -45.52
CA LYS A 859 62.21 61.39 -44.68
C LYS A 859 62.17 59.99 -44.08
N ASP A 860 62.10 59.90 -42.76
CA ASP A 860 62.13 58.61 -42.07
C ASP A 860 61.05 57.71 -42.65
N VAL A 861 61.45 56.48 -42.98
CA VAL A 861 60.51 55.36 -43.02
C VAL A 861 60.10 55.18 -41.57
N ALA A 862 59.04 55.90 -41.18
CA ALA A 862 58.37 55.68 -39.91
C ALA A 862 58.08 54.19 -39.85
N GLU A 863 58.67 53.52 -38.85
CA GLU A 863 58.72 52.07 -38.81
C GLU A 863 57.31 51.52 -38.97
N ILE A 864 57.02 50.93 -40.14
CA ILE A 864 55.91 50.00 -40.26
C ILE A 864 56.27 48.94 -39.25
N ARG A 865 55.55 48.90 -38.12
CA ARG A 865 55.77 47.90 -37.07
C ARG A 865 55.78 46.55 -37.74
N ILE A 866 56.97 45.97 -37.87
CA ILE A 866 57.12 44.55 -38.14
C ILE A 866 56.62 43.91 -36.86
N MET A 867 55.34 43.53 -36.90
CA MET A 867 54.64 43.01 -35.74
C MET A 867 55.28 41.65 -35.43
N ASP A 868 55.70 41.43 -34.18
CA ASP A 868 56.46 40.25 -33.77
C ASP A 868 55.90 38.96 -34.40
N ASP A 869 56.76 38.06 -34.87
CA ASP A 869 56.32 36.76 -35.42
C ASP A 869 55.45 35.96 -34.44
N LYS A 870 55.57 36.24 -33.13
CA LYS A 870 54.64 35.75 -32.11
C LYS A 870 53.19 36.18 -32.37
N LYS A 871 52.95 37.48 -32.62
CA LYS A 871 51.61 37.99 -32.94
C LYS A 871 51.07 37.39 -34.25
N SER A 872 51.91 37.12 -35.25
CA SER A 872 51.44 36.45 -36.48
C SER A 872 51.01 35.00 -36.22
N SER A 873 51.72 34.28 -35.33
CA SER A 873 51.31 32.94 -34.90
C SER A 873 50.01 32.94 -34.08
N GLU A 874 49.82 33.91 -33.19
CA GLU A 874 48.58 34.10 -32.40
C GLU A 874 47.39 34.42 -33.32
N ILE A 875 47.55 35.34 -34.28
CA ILE A 875 46.52 35.72 -35.28
C ILE A 875 46.12 34.55 -36.20
N ASN A 876 47.00 33.56 -36.39
CA ASN A 876 46.73 32.40 -37.24
C ASN A 876 45.99 31.25 -36.53
N ALA A 877 46.20 31.06 -35.22
CA ALA A 877 45.52 30.02 -34.44
C ALA A 877 44.01 30.25 -34.25
N LEU A 878 43.53 31.49 -34.42
CA LEU A 878 42.17 31.91 -34.04
C LEU A 878 41.09 31.70 -35.13
N THR A 879 41.46 31.25 -36.33
CA THR A 879 40.59 31.34 -37.52
C THR A 879 39.57 30.18 -37.66
N SER A 880 38.43 30.34 -36.98
CA SER A 880 37.06 29.99 -37.45
C SER A 880 36.71 28.56 -37.96
N ALA A 881 36.02 27.77 -37.12
CA ALA A 881 34.98 26.79 -37.54
C ALA A 881 34.09 26.19 -36.41
N LYS A 882 34.45 26.34 -35.13
CA LYS A 882 34.12 25.34 -34.10
C LYS A 882 32.82 25.49 -33.28
N LEU A 883 32.08 26.61 -33.39
CA LEU A 883 30.96 26.90 -32.48
C LEU A 883 29.60 26.28 -32.87
N CYS A 884 29.33 26.00 -34.15
CA CYS A 884 28.02 25.46 -34.56
C CYS A 884 27.71 24.08 -33.96
N TYR A 885 28.73 23.27 -33.70
CA TYR A 885 28.58 21.98 -33.00
C TYR A 885 27.90 22.17 -31.63
N ALA A 886 28.29 23.20 -30.87
CA ALA A 886 27.71 23.48 -29.55
C ALA A 886 26.19 23.74 -29.64
N ILE A 887 25.72 24.52 -30.62
CA ILE A 887 24.27 24.78 -30.82
C ILE A 887 23.51 23.47 -31.11
N THR A 888 24.04 22.63 -31.99
CA THR A 888 23.38 21.35 -32.36
C THR A 888 23.33 20.37 -31.17
N GLN A 889 24.35 20.34 -30.32
CA GLN A 889 24.34 19.48 -29.13
C GLN A 889 23.49 20.06 -27.98
N LEU A 890 23.44 21.39 -27.80
CA LEU A 890 22.57 22.06 -26.83
C LEU A 890 21.09 21.72 -27.05
N ASN A 891 20.61 21.75 -28.29
CA ASN A 891 19.22 21.42 -28.59
C ASN A 891 18.90 19.95 -28.22
N LYS A 892 19.77 19.00 -28.59
CA LYS A 892 19.62 17.58 -28.22
C LYS A 892 19.65 17.36 -26.70
N LEU A 893 20.46 18.14 -25.98
CA LEU A 893 20.54 18.07 -24.52
C LEU A 893 19.24 18.57 -23.87
N GLU A 894 18.66 19.68 -24.36
CA GLU A 894 17.38 20.20 -23.89
C GLU A 894 16.24 19.19 -24.11
N ASP A 895 16.15 18.62 -25.32
CA ASP A 895 15.22 17.54 -25.68
C ASP A 895 15.39 16.30 -24.77
N SER A 896 16.64 15.85 -24.58
CA SER A 896 16.98 14.68 -23.76
C SER A 896 16.55 14.88 -22.30
N ILE A 897 16.92 16.01 -21.69
CA ILE A 897 16.51 16.35 -20.31
C ILE A 897 14.98 16.46 -20.22
N GLY A 898 14.32 17.08 -21.20
CA GLY A 898 12.86 17.20 -21.25
C GLY A 898 12.15 15.84 -21.27
N GLN A 899 12.56 14.93 -22.16
CA GLN A 899 12.01 13.58 -22.28
C GLN A 899 12.25 12.74 -21.01
N ARG A 900 13.46 12.80 -20.45
CA ARG A 900 13.82 12.10 -19.20
C ARG A 900 13.00 12.59 -18.01
N TRP A 901 12.76 13.90 -17.91
CA TRP A 901 11.91 14.49 -16.87
C TRP A 901 10.45 14.11 -17.02
N ALA A 902 9.91 14.10 -18.25
CA ALA A 902 8.56 13.63 -18.53
C ALA A 902 8.37 12.15 -18.15
N LYS A 903 9.35 11.29 -18.45
CA LYS A 903 9.33 9.87 -18.04
C LYS A 903 9.34 9.72 -16.51
N LYS A 904 10.28 10.37 -15.82
CA LYS A 904 10.43 10.30 -14.35
C LYS A 904 9.19 10.84 -13.61
N LYS A 905 8.52 11.84 -14.18
CA LYS A 905 7.19 12.26 -13.72
C LYS A 905 6.11 11.22 -14.03
N SER A 906 6.05 10.61 -15.21
CA SER A 906 5.03 9.60 -15.54
C SER A 906 5.04 8.42 -14.56
N GLU A 907 6.24 7.97 -14.16
CA GLU A 907 6.43 6.87 -13.21
C GLU A 907 5.90 7.19 -11.79
N THR A 908 5.97 8.47 -11.36
CA THR A 908 5.42 8.94 -10.07
C THR A 908 3.96 9.43 -10.16
N PHE A 909 3.52 9.91 -11.33
CA PHE A 909 2.22 10.57 -11.53
C PHE A 909 1.05 9.60 -11.69
N ASN A 910 1.29 8.30 -11.87
CA ASN A 910 0.22 7.29 -11.89
C ASN A 910 -0.58 7.21 -10.57
N ALA A 911 -0.07 7.76 -9.46
CA ALA A 911 -0.81 7.95 -8.20
C ALA A 911 -1.62 9.27 -8.11
N ARG A 912 -1.48 10.19 -9.07
CA ARG A 912 -1.91 11.61 -8.94
C ARG A 912 -3.20 11.98 -9.70
N ARG A 913 -4.01 11.01 -10.11
CA ARG A 913 -5.32 11.25 -10.77
C ARG A 913 -6.43 11.67 -9.79
N SER A 914 -6.31 12.88 -9.25
CA SER A 914 -7.45 13.64 -8.71
C SER A 914 -7.20 15.15 -8.70
N LEU A 915 -5.96 15.60 -8.44
CA LEU A 915 -5.71 17.01 -8.11
C LEU A 915 -5.02 17.83 -9.22
N GLY A 916 -5.81 18.63 -9.94
CA GLY A 916 -5.36 19.90 -10.55
C GLY A 916 -5.12 19.93 -12.08
N GLU A 917 -6.10 20.42 -12.85
CA GLU A 917 -5.95 20.78 -14.27
C GLU A 917 -5.09 22.06 -14.49
N LYS A 918 -3.75 21.97 -14.36
CA LYS A 918 -2.85 23.06 -14.81
C LYS A 918 -1.63 22.63 -15.63
N SER A 919 -1.57 21.38 -16.11
CA SER A 919 -0.42 20.84 -16.86
C SER A 919 -0.11 21.51 -18.21
N LYS A 920 -0.94 22.44 -18.71
CA LYS A 920 -0.67 23.19 -19.95
C LYS A 920 0.37 24.32 -19.80
N SER A 921 0.67 24.79 -18.59
CA SER A 921 1.67 25.86 -18.39
C SER A 921 3.11 25.37 -18.23
N PHE A 922 3.33 24.06 -18.03
CA PHE A 922 4.67 23.53 -17.76
C PHE A 922 5.51 23.35 -19.04
N ALA A 923 4.88 22.88 -20.13
CA ALA A 923 5.57 22.66 -21.41
C ALA A 923 6.16 23.95 -22.00
N SER A 924 5.51 25.09 -21.80
CA SER A 924 5.97 26.41 -22.26
C SER A 924 7.22 26.94 -21.55
N SER A 925 7.66 26.32 -20.45
CA SER A 925 8.83 26.79 -19.68
C SER A 925 10.10 25.98 -19.90
N GLN A 926 10.08 24.92 -20.71
CA GLN A 926 11.27 24.10 -21.00
C GLN A 926 11.98 24.49 -22.32
N ASN A 927 11.31 25.20 -23.23
CA ASN A 927 11.84 25.54 -24.58
C ASN A 927 12.89 26.67 -24.60
N ASN A 928 13.33 27.14 -23.42
CA ASN A 928 14.15 28.35 -23.26
C ASN A 928 15.29 28.14 -22.24
N ALA A 929 15.61 26.88 -21.91
CA ALA A 929 16.50 26.56 -20.79
C ALA A 929 17.99 26.86 -21.09
N PHE A 930 18.36 26.90 -22.37
CA PHE A 930 19.71 27.24 -22.85
C PHE A 930 19.78 28.55 -23.66
N ASP A 931 18.84 29.48 -23.44
CA ASP A 931 18.77 30.72 -24.23
C ASP A 931 19.95 31.67 -24.00
N GLY A 932 20.58 31.64 -22.82
CA GLY A 932 21.80 32.38 -22.54
C GLY A 932 22.96 31.91 -23.43
N SER A 933 23.19 30.59 -23.47
CA SER A 933 24.16 29.96 -24.36
C SER A 933 23.84 30.21 -25.83
N ARG A 934 22.58 30.04 -26.25
CA ARG A 934 22.16 30.29 -27.64
C ARG A 934 22.46 31.72 -28.08
N LYS A 935 22.23 32.70 -27.20
CA LYS A 935 22.52 34.11 -27.46
C LYS A 935 24.02 34.37 -27.55
N GLU A 936 24.80 33.93 -26.57
CA GLU A 936 26.23 34.25 -26.54
C GLU A 936 27.00 33.47 -27.62
N ILE A 937 26.63 32.22 -27.93
CA ILE A 937 27.24 31.45 -29.03
C ILE A 937 26.96 32.13 -30.38
N ASN A 938 25.76 32.69 -30.59
CA ASN A 938 25.50 33.45 -31.80
C ASN A 938 26.29 34.76 -31.86
N SER A 939 26.41 35.50 -30.74
CA SER A 939 27.25 36.71 -30.69
C SER A 939 28.73 36.39 -30.91
N ALA A 940 29.22 35.27 -30.36
CA ALA A 940 30.58 34.77 -30.59
C ALA A 940 30.82 34.37 -32.04
N ILE A 941 29.85 33.70 -32.68
CA ILE A 941 29.89 33.40 -34.11
C ILE A 941 30.00 34.70 -34.93
N ASP A 942 29.18 35.72 -34.66
CA ASP A 942 29.25 36.98 -35.41
C ASP A 942 30.59 37.70 -35.20
N ARG A 943 31.11 37.76 -33.96
CA ARG A 943 32.46 38.30 -33.66
C ARG A 943 33.54 37.58 -34.45
N ILE A 944 33.49 36.24 -34.56
CA ILE A 944 34.46 35.42 -35.31
C ILE A 944 34.32 35.62 -36.82
N CYS A 945 33.10 35.67 -37.36
CA CYS A 945 32.85 35.94 -38.78
C CYS A 945 33.38 37.32 -39.20
N GLU A 946 33.12 38.34 -38.38
CA GLU A 946 33.60 39.72 -38.61
C GLU A 946 35.13 39.81 -38.48
N PHE A 947 35.71 39.20 -37.43
CA PHE A 947 37.17 39.10 -37.25
C PHE A 947 37.85 38.42 -38.43
N THR A 948 37.27 37.34 -38.96
CA THR A 948 37.80 36.61 -40.12
C THR A 948 37.84 37.51 -41.36
N GLY A 949 36.76 38.25 -41.65
CA GLY A 949 36.74 39.21 -42.75
C GLY A 949 37.77 40.34 -42.59
N ILE A 950 37.87 40.92 -41.39
CA ILE A 950 38.83 41.99 -41.08
C ILE A 950 40.27 41.49 -41.22
N LYS A 951 40.58 40.29 -40.71
CA LYS A 951 41.90 39.66 -40.88
C LYS A 951 42.23 39.47 -42.35
N VAL A 952 41.34 38.86 -43.13
CA VAL A 952 41.60 38.61 -44.56
C VAL A 952 41.91 39.90 -45.31
N VAL A 953 41.17 40.99 -45.09
CA VAL A 953 41.35 42.23 -45.87
C VAL A 953 42.49 43.12 -45.36
N PHE A 954 42.62 43.28 -44.03
CA PHE A 954 43.58 44.22 -43.44
C PHE A 954 44.91 43.57 -43.00
N TRP A 955 44.97 42.24 -42.94
CA TRP A 955 46.18 41.48 -42.60
C TRP A 955 46.64 40.59 -43.77
N ASP A 956 45.86 39.58 -44.18
CA ASP A 956 46.31 38.56 -45.14
C ASP A 956 46.47 39.12 -46.57
N LEU A 957 45.48 39.90 -47.04
CA LEU A 957 45.48 40.59 -48.34
C LEU A 957 45.94 42.05 -48.26
N ARG A 958 46.62 42.44 -47.17
CA ARG A 958 46.97 43.84 -46.91
C ARG A 958 47.80 44.47 -48.04
N GLU A 959 48.80 43.75 -48.55
CA GLU A 959 49.66 44.26 -49.63
C GLU A 959 48.87 44.55 -50.93
N PRO A 960 48.18 43.59 -51.56
CA PRO A 960 47.40 43.86 -52.77
C PRO A 960 46.24 44.84 -52.51
N PHE A 961 45.47 44.65 -51.43
CA PHE A 961 44.24 45.41 -51.18
C PHE A 961 44.53 46.80 -50.60
N ILE A 962 45.15 46.88 -49.42
CA ILE A 962 45.26 48.14 -48.65
C ILE A 962 46.45 48.99 -49.12
N ASP A 963 47.58 48.37 -49.48
CA ASP A 963 48.82 49.09 -49.80
C ASP A 963 49.07 49.29 -51.32
N ASN A 964 48.37 48.57 -52.21
CA ASN A 964 48.55 48.65 -53.68
C ASN A 964 47.34 49.04 -54.55
N LEU A 965 46.08 48.76 -54.16
CA LEU A 965 44.88 49.15 -54.95
C LEU A 965 44.86 50.66 -55.30
N TYR A 966 44.59 51.03 -56.55
CA TYR A 966 44.58 52.42 -57.07
C TYR A 966 45.84 53.26 -56.84
N LYS A 967 46.97 52.66 -56.43
CA LYS A 967 48.24 53.34 -56.18
C LYS A 967 48.78 53.94 -57.48
N HIS A 968 49.18 55.21 -57.45
CA HIS A 968 49.61 56.05 -58.57
C HIS A 968 48.54 56.32 -59.66
N SER A 969 47.68 55.36 -60.02
CA SER A 969 46.63 55.52 -61.03
C SER A 969 45.55 54.43 -60.94
N VAL A 970 44.27 54.82 -60.94
CA VAL A 970 43.12 53.89 -60.94
C VAL A 970 43.16 52.93 -62.13
N SER A 971 43.50 53.42 -63.33
CA SER A 971 43.52 52.60 -64.55
C SER A 971 44.66 51.58 -64.63
N HIS A 972 45.63 51.62 -63.71
CA HIS A 972 46.80 50.73 -63.70
C HIS A 972 46.82 49.75 -62.51
N ALA A 973 46.09 50.05 -61.45
CA ALA A 973 45.98 49.22 -60.25
C ALA A 973 44.49 48.97 -59.94
N ARG A 974 43.83 48.22 -60.82
CA ARG A 974 42.40 47.84 -60.76
C ARG A 974 42.14 46.72 -59.75
N LEU A 975 40.88 46.58 -59.36
CA LEU A 975 40.40 45.58 -58.41
C LEU A 975 40.51 44.12 -58.90
N ASP A 976 40.70 43.85 -60.19
CA ASP A 976 40.79 42.48 -60.75
C ASP A 976 41.86 41.63 -60.03
N THR A 977 43.01 42.23 -59.71
CA THR A 977 44.11 41.56 -58.98
C THR A 977 43.74 41.16 -57.54
N ILE A 978 42.65 41.71 -56.99
CA ILE A 978 42.13 41.41 -55.65
C ILE A 978 41.03 40.35 -55.73
N THR A 979 40.24 40.28 -56.81
CA THR A 979 39.22 39.23 -56.95
C THR A 979 39.87 37.85 -57.14
N GLU A 980 40.99 37.77 -57.87
CA GLU A 980 41.82 36.55 -57.92
C GLU A 980 42.32 36.13 -56.53
N ALA A 981 42.80 37.08 -55.72
CA ALA A 981 43.30 36.80 -54.37
C ALA A 981 42.18 36.44 -53.37
N LEU A 982 41.01 37.08 -53.49
CA LEU A 982 39.81 36.77 -52.71
C LEU A 982 39.26 35.38 -53.06
N ASP A 983 39.32 34.95 -54.33
CA ASP A 983 38.89 33.60 -54.74
C ASP A 983 39.75 32.51 -54.08
N VAL A 984 41.08 32.67 -54.10
CA VAL A 984 42.00 31.73 -53.42
C VAL A 984 41.70 31.65 -51.92
N VAL A 985 41.42 32.77 -51.26
CA VAL A 985 41.09 32.81 -49.83
C VAL A 985 39.68 32.24 -49.55
N LEU A 986 38.68 32.51 -50.39
CA LEU A 986 37.34 31.95 -50.27
C LEU A 986 37.34 30.42 -50.44
N ASN A 987 38.08 29.89 -51.42
CA ASN A 987 38.23 28.45 -51.61
C ASN A 987 38.88 27.77 -50.40
N GLN A 988 39.88 28.41 -49.77
CA GLN A 988 40.48 27.91 -48.52
C GLN A 988 39.50 27.96 -47.33
N LEU A 989 38.79 29.07 -47.15
CA LEU A 989 37.81 29.26 -46.08
C LEU A 989 36.64 28.28 -46.19
N CYS A 990 36.04 28.12 -47.38
CA CYS A 990 34.97 27.15 -47.62
C CYS A 990 35.41 25.69 -47.39
N GLY A 991 36.71 25.39 -47.51
CA GLY A 991 37.28 24.09 -47.14
C GLY A 991 37.20 23.78 -45.64
N VAL A 992 37.11 24.80 -44.77
CA VAL A 992 37.18 24.68 -43.30
C VAL A 992 35.86 25.04 -42.60
N ILE A 993 35.10 25.98 -43.14
CA ILE A 993 33.80 26.42 -42.61
C ILE A 993 32.75 25.27 -42.69
N VAL A 994 31.71 25.32 -41.86
CA VAL A 994 30.52 24.47 -41.97
C VAL A 994 29.37 25.23 -42.63
N ASP A 995 28.59 24.57 -43.49
CA ASP A 995 27.60 25.22 -44.38
C ASP A 995 26.70 26.28 -43.72
N PRO A 996 26.14 26.09 -42.50
CA PRO A 996 25.31 27.11 -41.83
C PRO A 996 26.04 28.41 -41.44
N LEU A 997 27.37 28.44 -41.52
CA LEU A 997 28.20 29.62 -41.28
C LEU A 997 28.73 30.27 -42.55
N ARG A 998 28.69 29.58 -43.70
CA ARG A 998 29.20 30.06 -44.99
C ARG A 998 28.77 31.50 -45.25
N ASP A 999 27.46 31.75 -45.25
CA ASP A 999 26.89 33.05 -45.58
C ASP A 999 27.24 34.12 -44.54
N ARG A 1000 27.40 33.77 -43.25
CA ARG A 1000 27.82 34.73 -42.19
C ARG A 1000 29.29 35.14 -42.37
N VAL A 1001 30.19 34.20 -42.63
CA VAL A 1001 31.62 34.50 -42.85
C VAL A 1001 31.82 35.27 -44.15
N VAL A 1002 31.18 34.84 -45.26
CA VAL A 1002 31.29 35.52 -46.55
C VAL A 1002 30.66 36.92 -46.51
N THR A 1003 29.57 37.13 -45.75
CA THR A 1003 29.03 38.48 -45.49
C THR A 1003 30.01 39.35 -44.70
N GLY A 1004 30.69 38.79 -43.69
CA GLY A 1004 31.75 39.48 -42.95
C GLY A 1004 32.94 39.88 -43.84
N LEU A 1005 33.35 38.99 -44.76
CA LEU A 1005 34.40 39.27 -45.73
C LEU A 1005 33.98 40.34 -46.76
N LEU A 1006 32.75 40.28 -47.27
CA LEU A 1006 32.20 41.33 -48.15
C LEU A 1006 32.19 42.68 -47.43
N GLN A 1007 31.71 42.75 -46.19
CA GLN A 1007 31.71 44.00 -45.43
C GLN A 1007 33.13 44.53 -45.23
N ALA A 1008 34.08 43.69 -44.78
CA ALA A 1008 35.47 44.09 -44.63
C ALA A 1008 36.11 44.55 -45.96
N SER A 1009 35.73 43.94 -47.09
CA SER A 1009 36.20 44.31 -48.43
C SER A 1009 35.68 45.69 -48.85
N LEU A 1010 34.41 46.00 -48.55
CA LEU A 1010 33.81 47.32 -48.80
C LEU A 1010 34.39 48.40 -47.88
N ASP A 1011 34.63 48.08 -46.60
CA ASP A 1011 35.29 48.97 -45.65
C ASP A 1011 36.77 49.22 -46.06
N GLY A 1012 37.46 48.19 -46.58
CA GLY A 1012 38.80 48.28 -47.17
C GLY A 1012 38.84 49.17 -48.42
N LEU A 1013 37.89 48.99 -49.34
CA LEU A 1013 37.73 49.81 -50.54
C LEU A 1013 37.44 51.28 -50.20
N LEU A 1014 36.50 51.55 -49.28
CA LEU A 1014 36.22 52.88 -48.76
C LEU A 1014 37.47 53.51 -48.13
N ARG A 1015 38.24 52.74 -47.37
CA ARG A 1015 39.49 53.21 -46.77
C ARG A 1015 40.54 53.56 -47.82
N VAL A 1016 40.72 52.74 -48.85
CA VAL A 1016 41.64 53.01 -49.97
C VAL A 1016 41.28 54.31 -50.70
N ILE A 1017 39.97 54.61 -50.83
CA ILE A 1017 39.46 55.83 -51.47
C ILE A 1017 39.58 57.07 -50.57
N LEU A 1018 39.32 56.95 -49.27
CA LEU A 1018 39.14 58.09 -48.35
C LEU A 1018 40.34 58.39 -47.44
N ASP A 1019 41.11 57.38 -47.07
CA ASP A 1019 42.26 57.46 -46.17
C ASP A 1019 43.48 56.74 -46.80
N GLY A 1020 43.58 56.75 -48.13
CA GLY A 1020 44.51 55.91 -48.90
C GLY A 1020 45.98 56.35 -48.91
N GLY A 1021 46.31 57.51 -48.33
CA GLY A 1021 47.66 58.10 -48.35
C GLY A 1021 48.02 58.88 -49.64
N PRO A 1022 49.15 59.62 -49.63
CA PRO A 1022 49.49 60.59 -50.68
C PRO A 1022 49.72 60.01 -52.08
N SER A 1023 50.03 58.71 -52.17
CA SER A 1023 50.28 57.99 -53.43
C SER A 1023 49.01 57.69 -54.25
N ARG A 1024 47.82 58.07 -53.75
CA ARG A 1024 46.53 57.87 -54.39
C ARG A 1024 45.88 59.22 -54.70
N LEU A 1025 45.59 59.45 -55.98
CA LEU A 1025 45.00 60.67 -56.52
C LEU A 1025 43.89 60.32 -57.52
N PHE A 1026 42.72 60.97 -57.39
CA PHE A 1026 41.52 60.68 -58.18
C PHE A 1026 41.05 61.88 -59.00
N TYR A 1027 40.78 61.65 -60.28
CA TYR A 1027 40.18 62.60 -61.24
C TYR A 1027 38.66 62.35 -61.34
N PRO A 1028 37.85 63.34 -61.80
CA PRO A 1028 36.42 63.13 -62.05
C PRO A 1028 36.12 62.11 -63.17
N SER A 1029 37.09 61.80 -64.03
CA SER A 1029 37.02 60.69 -64.99
C SER A 1029 36.95 59.31 -64.33
N ASP A 1030 37.57 59.16 -63.16
CA ASP A 1030 37.89 57.86 -62.60
C ASP A 1030 36.69 57.22 -61.90
N SER A 1031 35.66 58.01 -61.57
CA SER A 1031 34.45 57.52 -60.90
C SER A 1031 33.73 56.43 -61.70
N LYS A 1032 33.91 56.39 -63.03
CA LYS A 1032 33.39 55.29 -63.87
C LYS A 1032 34.15 53.99 -63.63
N LEU A 1033 35.48 54.04 -63.61
CA LEU A 1033 36.34 52.87 -63.35
C LEU A 1033 36.15 52.35 -61.92
N LEU A 1034 35.86 53.25 -60.97
CA LEU A 1034 35.56 52.88 -59.58
C LEU A 1034 34.18 52.23 -59.42
N GLU A 1035 33.15 52.68 -60.17
CA GLU A 1035 31.83 52.03 -60.16
C GLU A 1035 31.85 50.70 -60.94
N GLU A 1036 32.63 50.59 -62.02
CA GLU A 1036 32.97 49.32 -62.67
C GLU A 1036 33.58 48.32 -61.67
N ASP A 1037 34.61 48.73 -60.92
CA ASP A 1037 35.26 47.88 -59.92
C ASP A 1037 34.32 47.51 -58.76
N LEU A 1038 33.44 48.43 -58.34
CA LEU A 1038 32.43 48.12 -57.31
C LEU A 1038 31.39 47.11 -57.81
N GLU A 1039 30.98 47.16 -59.07
CA GLU A 1039 30.05 46.19 -59.67
C GLU A 1039 30.74 44.82 -59.89
N ILE A 1040 32.03 44.80 -60.25
CA ILE A 1040 32.85 43.58 -60.29
C ILE A 1040 32.91 42.93 -58.90
N LEU A 1041 33.20 43.70 -57.84
CA LEU A 1041 33.18 43.21 -56.46
C LEU A 1041 31.79 42.68 -56.04
N LYS A 1042 30.72 43.34 -56.48
CA LYS A 1042 29.35 42.94 -56.19
C LYS A 1042 28.98 41.61 -56.85
N GLU A 1043 29.19 41.45 -58.16
CA GLU A 1043 28.87 40.20 -58.86
C GLU A 1043 29.80 39.05 -58.45
N PHE A 1044 31.05 39.33 -58.05
CA PHE A 1044 31.95 38.35 -57.44
C PHE A 1044 31.34 37.71 -56.18
N PHE A 1045 30.86 38.52 -55.23
CA PHE A 1045 30.23 37.98 -54.00
C PHE A 1045 28.83 37.38 -54.22
N ILE A 1046 28.17 37.68 -55.35
CA ILE A 1046 26.94 37.00 -55.79
C ILE A 1046 27.24 35.65 -56.45
N SER A 1047 28.38 35.53 -57.15
CA SER A 1047 28.87 34.33 -57.84
C SER A 1047 27.77 33.59 -58.62
N GLY A 1048 27.07 34.31 -59.51
CA GLY A 1048 26.00 33.77 -60.36
C GLY A 1048 24.71 33.36 -59.65
N GLY A 1049 24.71 33.27 -58.31
CA GLY A 1049 23.63 32.71 -57.48
C GLY A 1049 24.13 31.68 -56.45
N ASP A 1050 25.35 31.16 -56.60
CA ASP A 1050 25.93 30.18 -55.66
C ASP A 1050 26.58 30.84 -54.42
N GLY A 1051 26.84 32.16 -54.51
CA GLY A 1051 27.40 32.99 -53.44
C GLY A 1051 26.34 33.54 -52.48
N LEU A 1052 26.45 34.83 -52.14
CA LEU A 1052 25.53 35.50 -51.21
C LEU A 1052 24.20 35.90 -51.88
N PRO A 1053 23.08 35.93 -51.12
CA PRO A 1053 21.81 36.44 -51.62
C PRO A 1053 21.94 37.89 -52.13
N ARG A 1054 21.53 38.13 -53.38
CA ARG A 1054 21.67 39.43 -54.08
C ARG A 1054 21.22 40.64 -53.24
N GLY A 1055 20.10 40.52 -52.53
CA GLY A 1055 19.59 41.59 -51.66
C GLY A 1055 20.51 41.92 -50.48
N THR A 1056 21.24 40.96 -49.93
CA THR A 1056 22.24 41.18 -48.87
C THR A 1056 23.43 41.95 -49.41
N VAL A 1057 23.94 41.56 -50.59
CA VAL A 1057 25.09 42.20 -51.25
C VAL A 1057 24.76 43.64 -51.63
N GLU A 1058 23.63 43.87 -52.31
CA GLU A 1058 23.17 45.18 -52.77
C GLU A 1058 23.00 46.17 -51.59
N ASN A 1059 22.44 45.72 -50.45
CA ASN A 1059 22.28 46.52 -49.24
C ASN A 1059 23.60 46.94 -48.55
N LEU A 1060 24.69 46.21 -48.80
CA LEU A 1060 26.03 46.57 -48.31
C LEU A 1060 26.75 47.48 -49.32
N VAL A 1061 26.73 47.12 -50.60
CA VAL A 1061 27.32 47.89 -51.71
C VAL A 1061 26.72 49.29 -51.87
N ALA A 1062 25.42 49.45 -51.59
CA ALA A 1062 24.73 50.74 -51.59
C ALA A 1062 25.33 51.79 -50.64
N ARG A 1063 26.16 51.39 -49.67
CA ARG A 1063 26.89 52.31 -48.76
C ARG A 1063 28.11 52.97 -49.44
N VAL A 1064 28.68 52.33 -50.45
CA VAL A 1064 29.91 52.77 -51.14
C VAL A 1064 29.60 53.70 -52.32
N ARG A 1065 28.55 53.40 -53.10
CA ARG A 1065 28.15 54.21 -54.28
C ARG A 1065 28.04 55.72 -54.02
N PRO A 1066 27.50 56.22 -52.88
CA PRO A 1066 27.50 57.66 -52.60
C PRO A 1066 28.90 58.29 -52.59
N VAL A 1067 29.91 57.57 -52.09
CA VAL A 1067 31.30 58.04 -52.04
C VAL A 1067 31.94 58.07 -53.43
N ILE A 1068 31.63 57.08 -54.28
CA ILE A 1068 32.07 57.06 -55.69
C ILE A 1068 31.37 58.18 -56.49
N ASN A 1069 30.08 58.40 -56.26
CA ASN A 1069 29.34 59.51 -56.86
C ASN A 1069 29.95 60.87 -56.48
N LEU A 1070 30.38 61.08 -55.22
CA LEU A 1070 31.09 62.30 -54.82
C LEU A 1070 32.39 62.54 -55.62
N LEU A 1071 33.11 61.49 -56.02
CA LEU A 1071 34.31 61.64 -56.86
C LEU A 1071 34.02 62.11 -58.29
N SER A 1072 32.79 61.97 -58.78
CA SER A 1072 32.39 62.42 -60.13
C SER A 1072 32.21 63.94 -60.23
N TYR A 1073 31.82 64.61 -59.14
CA TYR A 1073 31.50 66.05 -59.15
C TYR A 1073 32.74 66.94 -59.34
N GLU A 1074 32.56 68.08 -60.00
CA GLU A 1074 33.62 69.08 -60.13
C GLU A 1074 34.11 69.58 -58.76
N THR A 1075 35.42 69.84 -58.66
CA THR A 1075 36.09 70.28 -57.43
C THR A 1075 35.40 71.47 -56.75
N ARG A 1076 34.82 72.39 -57.54
CA ARG A 1076 34.09 73.57 -57.03
C ARG A 1076 32.83 73.21 -56.25
N VAL A 1077 32.05 72.26 -56.77
CA VAL A 1077 30.80 71.81 -56.14
C VAL A 1077 31.10 71.18 -54.78
N LEU A 1078 32.14 70.34 -54.71
CA LEU A 1078 32.63 69.72 -53.47
C LEU A 1078 33.17 70.76 -52.46
N ILE A 1079 33.86 71.80 -52.95
CA ILE A 1079 34.36 72.91 -52.13
C ILE A 1079 33.22 73.75 -51.56
N ASP A 1080 32.21 74.08 -52.37
CA ASP A 1080 31.11 74.96 -51.95
C ASP A 1080 30.14 74.24 -50.99
N ASP A 1081 29.84 72.96 -51.23
CA ASP A 1081 29.08 72.14 -50.28
C ASP A 1081 29.81 72.01 -48.93
N LEU A 1082 31.13 71.77 -48.94
CA LEU A 1082 31.93 71.73 -47.72
C LEU A 1082 32.00 73.08 -46.99
N LYS A 1083 32.05 74.22 -47.70
CA LYS A 1083 31.93 75.56 -47.07
C LYS A 1083 30.60 75.69 -46.32
N GLU A 1084 29.49 75.37 -47.00
CA GLU A 1084 28.14 75.46 -46.46
C GLU A 1084 27.98 74.60 -45.19
N MET A 1085 28.54 73.38 -45.19
CA MET A 1085 28.64 72.55 -43.99
C MET A 1085 29.49 73.20 -42.88
N THR A 1086 30.67 73.75 -43.18
CA THR A 1086 31.52 74.40 -42.15
C THR A 1086 30.91 75.67 -41.56
N HIS A 1087 29.89 76.24 -42.20
CA HIS A 1087 29.10 77.36 -41.69
C HIS A 1087 27.78 76.92 -41.02
N GLY A 1088 27.57 75.62 -40.79
CA GLY A 1088 26.41 75.07 -40.07
C GLY A 1088 25.22 74.68 -40.94
N GLY A 1089 25.36 74.73 -42.27
CA GLY A 1089 24.36 74.23 -43.22
C GLY A 1089 24.34 72.69 -43.32
N ARG A 1090 23.33 72.16 -44.03
CA ARG A 1090 23.29 70.75 -44.44
C ARG A 1090 23.89 70.59 -45.84
N SER A 1091 24.63 69.51 -46.06
CA SER A 1091 25.11 69.13 -47.39
C SER A 1091 23.94 68.94 -48.36
N LYS A 1092 24.07 69.49 -49.57
CA LYS A 1092 23.20 69.26 -50.73
C LYS A 1092 23.56 67.98 -51.47
N LEU A 1093 24.80 67.48 -51.28
CA LEU A 1093 25.29 66.21 -51.82
C LEU A 1093 25.04 65.02 -50.87
N GLY A 1094 24.46 65.26 -49.69
CA GLY A 1094 24.16 64.23 -48.68
C GLY A 1094 25.38 63.69 -47.92
N ALA A 1095 26.55 64.34 -48.04
CA ALA A 1095 27.81 63.89 -47.48
C ALA A 1095 28.08 64.43 -46.06
N ASP A 1096 29.01 63.78 -45.35
CA ASP A 1096 29.61 64.35 -44.13
C ASP A 1096 30.84 65.22 -44.48
N SER A 1097 31.14 66.21 -43.63
CA SER A 1097 32.22 67.16 -43.90
C SER A 1097 33.62 66.52 -43.86
N LYS A 1098 33.79 65.38 -43.17
CA LYS A 1098 35.05 64.62 -43.16
C LYS A 1098 35.27 63.88 -44.49
N THR A 1099 34.23 63.30 -45.06
CA THR A 1099 34.27 62.60 -46.35
C THR A 1099 34.58 63.57 -47.49
N LEU A 1100 33.89 64.73 -47.55
CA LEU A 1100 34.22 65.79 -48.51
C LEU A 1100 35.67 66.29 -48.36
N LEU A 1101 36.13 66.50 -47.12
CA LEU A 1101 37.50 66.95 -46.84
C LEU A 1101 38.54 65.93 -47.32
N ARG A 1102 38.30 64.64 -47.09
CA ARG A 1102 39.15 63.52 -47.53
C ARG A 1102 39.20 63.38 -49.05
N ILE A 1103 38.04 63.39 -49.71
CA ILE A 1103 37.94 63.38 -51.18
C ILE A 1103 38.74 64.54 -51.79
N LEU A 1104 38.63 65.75 -51.22
CA LEU A 1104 39.42 66.90 -51.66
C LEU A 1104 40.93 66.75 -51.41
N CYS A 1105 41.36 66.00 -50.39
CA CYS A 1105 42.79 65.73 -50.15
C CYS A 1105 43.39 64.86 -51.26
N HIS A 1106 42.65 63.83 -51.69
CA HIS A 1106 43.03 62.94 -52.79
C HIS A 1106 42.70 63.51 -54.19
N ARG A 1107 42.17 64.74 -54.29
CA ARG A 1107 41.86 65.36 -55.58
C ARG A 1107 43.12 65.89 -56.26
N SER A 1108 43.36 65.48 -57.50
CA SER A 1108 44.50 65.86 -58.35
C SER A 1108 44.51 67.33 -58.82
N ASP A 1109 43.85 68.23 -58.09
CA ASP A 1109 43.52 69.59 -58.52
C ASP A 1109 44.28 70.67 -57.73
N SER A 1110 44.71 71.70 -58.46
CA SER A 1110 45.27 72.93 -57.89
C SER A 1110 44.25 73.75 -57.10
N GLU A 1111 42.97 73.71 -57.46
CA GLU A 1111 41.89 74.44 -56.77
C GLU A 1111 41.60 73.81 -55.40
N ALA A 1112 41.47 72.48 -55.33
CA ALA A 1112 41.43 71.71 -54.07
C ALA A 1112 42.66 72.00 -53.18
N SER A 1113 43.88 71.86 -53.74
CA SER A 1113 45.12 72.10 -52.99
C SER A 1113 45.23 73.54 -52.46
N GLN A 1114 44.72 74.55 -53.18
CA GLN A 1114 44.67 75.93 -52.69
C GLN A 1114 43.62 76.13 -51.58
N PHE A 1115 42.44 75.54 -51.72
CA PHE A 1115 41.37 75.62 -50.72
C PHE A 1115 41.78 74.95 -49.40
N LEU A 1116 42.29 73.72 -49.47
CA LEU A 1116 42.79 72.98 -48.30
C LEU A 1116 43.98 73.68 -47.62
N LYS A 1117 44.85 74.37 -48.39
CA LYS A 1117 45.89 75.22 -47.82
C LYS A 1117 45.32 76.38 -47.01
N LYS A 1118 44.30 77.06 -47.53
CA LYS A 1118 43.75 78.30 -46.94
C LYS A 1118 42.91 78.01 -45.70
N GLN A 1119 41.96 77.06 -45.79
CA GLN A 1119 41.01 76.80 -44.70
C GLN A 1119 41.54 75.80 -43.65
N PHE A 1120 42.08 74.66 -44.09
CA PHE A 1120 42.40 73.53 -43.21
C PHE A 1120 43.90 73.36 -42.91
N LYS A 1121 44.78 74.16 -43.53
CA LYS A 1121 46.26 74.17 -43.37
C LYS A 1121 47.01 72.87 -43.75
N ILE A 1122 46.28 71.77 -44.02
CA ILE A 1122 46.74 70.39 -44.36
C ILE A 1122 48.04 70.36 -45.19
N PRO A 1123 49.11 69.66 -44.77
CA PRO A 1123 50.43 69.72 -45.43
C PRO A 1123 50.44 69.23 -46.89
N LYS A 1124 51.41 69.67 -47.69
CA LYS A 1124 51.69 69.07 -49.01
C LYS A 1124 52.54 67.81 -48.86
N SER A 1125 52.25 66.79 -49.66
CA SER A 1125 53.20 65.72 -50.00
C SER A 1125 53.32 65.63 -51.52
N ALA A 1126 54.42 65.06 -52.02
CA ALA A 1126 54.42 64.41 -53.32
C ALA A 1126 53.71 63.04 -53.21
N ALA A 1127 53.30 62.50 -54.35
CA ALA A 1127 52.73 61.16 -54.51
C ALA A 1127 53.82 60.14 -54.88
#